data_AF-A0A4R1WNB4-F1
#
_entry.id   AF-A0A4R1WNB4-F1
#
_cell.length_a   1.000
_cell.length_b   1.000
_cell.length_c   1.000
_cell.angle_alpha   90.00
_cell.angle_beta   90.00
_cell.angle_gamma   90.00
#
_symmetry.space_group_name_H-M   'P 1'
#
loop_
_entity.id
_entity.type
_entity.pdbx_description
1 polymer ?
#
loop_
_entity_poly.entity_id
_entity_poly.type
_entity_poly.pdbx_seq_one_letter_code
_entity_poly.pdbx_strand_id
1 'polypeptide(L)'
;MWWWLFVPVSAVLLLAWIGDSGGESIRYLFTWSIAVLLPGTLLWRVLAGGRSVAQDLGFGAVLGLAWQLAIWAACTAIGVPLLQWAAVAALLLVFAFTPALRPHFSWRGTSVAPPLWWHVLLATSLLVAIVRTVVVVLRPIPLPPIAAARHQDIWYQLGLVQELIRDMTPADPSVLGEPLIYHWFANATMASGSVMSDVPPPQVLMHQWPLTMAITLVLVGWAAGELLSERAWAGPLAAALTGVLPGALQLADSPSVNMSAAQAVQGPTGTMAGVVMLGLVGPTVLILRRQAGPGVWAAMILLLALATGTKPTLLPIMLVGCAFAGVAGWVAERRPPWRLVALGGVAAGFFLASTFALIGSTGGSRVQLLASMRVQPYYQAVSGEKTYPATGGWVLQSLAGADPRMLLFGATLLAYYLLIDAPRLLTLLGLKLDPVRRDPAYWWIGGCVAAGTGVTLVFSHPGYSEYHFLGAILALGMVGVVAVGVNLSPGTRTRDLVVVGVAGILTAVTVYLYWPTDPNTHTVARAAAGLLGPFAVLAVVGAVVILGINWARRPATIAVQVIVLTVAASLPVQVIVFGQALEKATQPLASPGIGYRTYLTAAEQSAMLWLRDHAHPDDVAVSNVFCMPARYRPGCPDDAYWISGLSGVQLLIEGWAYAPANLAATNHKTSFLLQPSPWPDRVLDSRMAVEKPSKQHLANLSGDVGVTLIIGDLRAGPVSPKLDQLADRVFSNEDVRIYRLR
;
A
#
# COMPACT_ATOMS: atom_id res chain seq x y z
N MET A 1 12.58 13.29 27.42
CA MET A 1 11.68 12.13 27.60
C MET A 1 10.23 12.49 27.25
N TRP A 2 9.70 13.64 27.73
CA TRP A 2 8.33 14.11 27.46
C TRP A 2 7.89 14.16 25.99
N TRP A 3 8.79 14.52 25.06
CA TRP A 3 8.53 14.57 23.60
C TRP A 3 7.90 13.30 23.02
N TRP A 4 8.23 12.13 23.57
CA TRP A 4 7.73 10.84 23.09
C TRP A 4 6.29 10.56 23.51
N LEU A 5 5.81 11.15 24.61
CA LEU A 5 4.42 11.00 25.04
C LEU A 5 3.46 11.80 24.15
N PHE A 6 3.94 12.88 23.53
CA PHE A 6 3.12 13.66 22.60
C PHE A 6 2.69 12.86 21.37
N VAL A 7 3.53 11.95 20.87
CA VAL A 7 3.22 11.16 19.67
C VAL A 7 1.95 10.31 19.83
N PRO A 8 1.86 9.38 20.81
CA PRO A 8 0.65 8.58 21.00
C PRO A 8 -0.54 9.42 21.50
N VAL A 9 -0.31 10.46 22.32
CA VAL A 9 -1.39 11.35 22.76
C VAL A 9 -2.02 12.10 21.59
N SER A 10 -1.20 12.67 20.70
CA SER A 10 -1.69 13.35 19.50
C SER A 10 -2.39 12.39 18.55
N ALA A 11 -1.89 11.15 18.39
CA ALA A 11 -2.57 10.13 17.60
C ALA A 11 -3.99 9.86 18.12
N VAL A 12 -4.15 9.63 19.44
CA VAL A 12 -5.45 9.39 20.07
C VAL A 12 -6.37 10.61 19.94
N LEU A 13 -5.87 11.82 20.21
CA LEU A 13 -6.68 13.04 20.12
C LEU A 13 -7.15 13.32 18.68
N LEU A 14 -6.31 13.08 17.68
CA LEU A 14 -6.64 13.28 16.28
C LEU A 14 -7.60 12.22 15.75
N LEU A 15 -7.46 10.97 16.18
CA LEU A 15 -8.44 9.91 15.88
C LEU A 15 -9.80 10.22 16.53
N ALA A 16 -9.80 10.63 17.80
CA ALA A 16 -11.03 11.05 18.47
C ALA A 16 -11.71 12.24 17.78
N TRP A 17 -10.93 13.17 17.23
CA TRP A 17 -11.44 14.29 16.46
C TRP A 17 -12.17 13.88 15.16
N ILE A 18 -11.78 12.77 14.52
CA ILE A 18 -12.48 12.22 13.34
C ILE A 18 -13.59 11.21 13.68
N GLY A 19 -13.87 10.99 14.98
CA GLY A 19 -14.99 10.17 15.44
C GLY A 19 -14.61 8.79 16.01
N ASP A 20 -13.34 8.48 16.20
CA ASP A 20 -12.93 7.23 16.86
C ASP A 20 -13.16 7.27 18.38
N SER A 21 -13.45 6.12 18.97
CA SER A 21 -13.37 5.97 20.42
C SER A 21 -11.93 6.09 20.90
N GLY A 22 -11.65 7.07 21.77
CA GLY A 22 -10.33 7.24 22.37
C GLY A 22 -9.86 6.00 23.15
N GLY A 23 -10.78 5.27 23.78
CA GLY A 23 -10.48 4.02 24.47
C GLY A 23 -9.98 2.93 23.53
N GLU A 24 -10.67 2.72 22.40
CA GLU A 24 -10.29 1.76 21.37
C GLU A 24 -8.95 2.16 20.71
N SER A 25 -8.76 3.45 20.43
CA SER A 25 -7.49 3.96 19.90
C SER A 25 -6.32 3.71 20.87
N ILE A 26 -6.52 3.91 22.18
CA ILE A 26 -5.50 3.61 23.20
C ILE A 26 -5.20 2.11 23.23
N ARG A 27 -6.22 1.25 23.29
CA ARG A 27 -6.04 -0.22 23.30
C ARG A 27 -5.27 -0.70 22.07
N TYR A 28 -5.61 -0.20 20.88
CA TYR A 28 -4.93 -0.60 19.65
C TYR A 28 -3.48 -0.11 19.60
N LEU A 29 -3.22 1.17 19.88
CA LEU A 29 -1.85 1.71 19.85
C LEU A 29 -0.95 1.06 20.90
N PHE A 30 -1.50 0.74 22.07
CA PHE A 30 -0.82 -0.05 23.10
C PHE A 30 -0.51 -1.47 22.61
N THR A 31 -1.50 -2.14 22.02
CA THR A 31 -1.35 -3.48 21.43
C THR A 31 -0.28 -3.49 20.35
N TRP A 32 -0.32 -2.56 19.40
CA TRP A 32 0.72 -2.43 18.37
C TRP A 32 2.11 -2.18 18.98
N SER A 33 2.21 -1.33 19.99
CA SER A 33 3.49 -1.04 20.66
C SER A 33 4.09 -2.28 21.34
N ILE A 34 3.27 -3.11 21.97
CA ILE A 34 3.71 -4.25 22.78
C ILE A 34 3.77 -5.57 22.01
N ALA A 35 2.89 -5.78 21.04
CA ALA A 35 2.84 -7.02 20.26
C ALA A 35 3.66 -6.95 18.96
N VAL A 36 3.94 -5.74 18.45
CA VAL A 36 4.67 -5.53 17.19
C VAL A 36 5.99 -4.81 17.43
N LEU A 37 5.94 -3.54 17.83
CA LEU A 37 7.12 -2.68 17.87
C LEU A 37 8.18 -3.19 18.86
N LEU A 38 7.78 -3.50 20.09
CA LEU A 38 8.70 -3.95 21.14
C LEU A 38 9.33 -5.34 20.82
N PRO A 39 8.56 -6.41 20.56
CA PRO A 39 9.08 -7.70 20.12
C PRO A 39 10.01 -7.58 18.93
N GLY A 40 9.60 -6.84 17.90
CA GLY A 40 10.39 -6.64 16.71
C GLY A 40 11.71 -5.93 16.97
N THR A 41 11.71 -4.88 17.80
CA THR A 41 12.92 -4.16 18.23
C THR A 41 13.89 -5.09 18.97
N LEU A 42 13.38 -5.90 19.90
CA LEU A 42 14.18 -6.85 20.67
C LEU A 42 14.79 -7.94 19.77
N LEU A 43 13.98 -8.53 18.89
CA LEU A 43 14.42 -9.53 17.93
C LEU A 43 15.47 -8.96 16.97
N TRP A 44 15.27 -7.74 16.46
CA TRP A 44 16.25 -7.09 15.57
C TRP A 44 17.58 -6.86 16.28
N ARG A 45 17.56 -6.39 17.52
CA ARG A 45 18.78 -6.20 18.32
C ARG A 45 19.57 -7.49 18.49
N VAL A 46 18.89 -8.60 18.75
CA VAL A 46 19.54 -9.92 18.89
C VAL A 46 20.08 -10.41 17.55
N LEU A 47 19.31 -10.28 16.47
CA LEU A 47 19.66 -10.82 15.16
C LEU A 47 20.72 -10.00 14.42
N ALA A 48 20.68 -8.67 14.55
CA ALA A 48 21.54 -7.72 13.82
C ALA A 48 22.59 -7.02 14.70
N GLY A 49 22.60 -7.30 16.01
CA GLY A 49 23.59 -6.81 16.97
C GLY A 49 23.29 -5.45 17.61
N GLY A 50 22.16 -4.81 17.27
CA GLY A 50 21.70 -3.52 17.82
C GLY A 50 22.66 -2.36 17.53
N ARG A 51 22.36 -1.53 16.53
CA ARG A 51 23.35 -0.56 15.99
C ARG A 51 23.02 0.89 16.30
N SER A 52 21.75 1.25 16.16
CA SER A 52 21.23 2.57 16.52
C SER A 52 19.75 2.48 16.87
N VAL A 53 19.26 3.44 17.65
CA VAL A 53 17.83 3.50 18.02
C VAL A 53 16.94 3.58 16.78
N ALA A 54 17.37 4.28 15.72
CA ALA A 54 16.65 4.33 14.45
C ALA A 54 16.50 2.94 13.84
N GLN A 55 17.61 2.23 13.68
CA GLN A 55 17.65 0.90 13.06
C GLN A 55 16.87 -0.11 13.88
N ASP A 56 17.01 -0.06 15.20
CA ASP A 56 16.32 -0.95 16.13
C ASP A 56 14.81 -0.77 16.07
N LEU A 57 14.30 0.47 16.08
CA LEU A 57 12.86 0.73 15.99
C LEU A 57 12.32 0.53 14.56
N GLY A 58 13.05 0.99 13.55
CA GLY A 58 12.59 0.94 12.15
C GLY A 58 12.58 -0.47 11.56
N PHE A 59 13.72 -1.15 11.55
CA PHE A 59 13.77 -2.54 11.08
C PHE A 59 13.08 -3.49 12.06
N GLY A 60 13.14 -3.17 13.37
CA GLY A 60 12.39 -3.88 14.39
C GLY A 60 10.89 -3.84 14.15
N ALA A 61 10.29 -2.69 13.84
CA ALA A 61 8.85 -2.61 13.56
C ALA A 61 8.43 -3.56 12.43
N VAL A 62 9.21 -3.66 11.35
CA VAL A 62 8.90 -4.57 10.22
C VAL A 62 9.09 -6.04 10.63
N LEU A 63 10.16 -6.36 11.37
CA LEU A 63 10.37 -7.71 11.90
C LEU A 63 9.27 -8.09 12.91
N GLY A 64 8.76 -7.11 13.66
CA GLY A 64 7.62 -7.24 14.56
C GLY A 64 6.34 -7.64 13.83
N LEU A 65 6.12 -7.15 12.60
CA LEU A 65 5.00 -7.59 11.77
C LEU A 65 5.15 -9.06 11.36
N ALA A 66 6.37 -9.50 11.00
CA ALA A 66 6.64 -10.91 10.70
C ALA A 66 6.41 -11.80 11.95
N TRP A 67 6.87 -11.35 13.12
CA TRP A 67 6.63 -12.02 14.39
C TRP A 67 5.14 -12.13 14.72
N GLN A 68 4.41 -11.01 14.66
CA GLN A 68 2.98 -10.98 14.97
C GLN A 68 2.21 -11.93 14.06
N LEU A 69 2.53 -11.98 12.77
CA LEU A 69 1.87 -12.89 11.83
C LEU A 69 2.17 -14.36 12.13
N ALA A 70 3.41 -14.71 12.47
CA ALA A 70 3.73 -16.08 12.85
C ALA A 70 2.94 -16.52 14.10
N ILE A 71 2.81 -15.62 15.07
CA ILE A 71 2.09 -15.86 16.32
C ILE A 71 0.57 -15.91 16.09
N TRP A 72 0.02 -15.00 15.29
CA TRP A 72 -1.37 -15.05 14.83
C TRP A 72 -1.66 -16.37 14.14
N ALA A 73 -0.86 -16.77 13.15
CA ALA A 73 -1.09 -17.99 12.39
C ALA A 73 -1.13 -19.22 13.30
N ALA A 74 -0.15 -19.35 14.22
CA ALA A 74 -0.10 -20.46 15.16
C ALA A 74 -1.30 -20.46 16.13
N CYS A 75 -1.70 -19.31 16.67
CA CYS A 75 -2.77 -19.22 17.66
C CYS A 75 -4.17 -19.37 17.03
N THR A 76 -4.38 -18.80 15.84
CA THR A 76 -5.63 -18.93 15.08
C THR A 76 -5.80 -20.36 14.56
N ALA A 77 -4.74 -21.01 14.07
CA ALA A 77 -4.81 -22.39 13.58
C ALA A 77 -5.22 -23.41 14.65
N ILE A 78 -4.93 -23.14 15.94
CA ILE A 78 -5.38 -23.99 17.06
C ILE A 78 -6.72 -23.55 17.66
N GLY A 79 -7.39 -22.56 17.06
CA GLY A 79 -8.69 -22.05 17.51
C GLY A 79 -8.65 -21.16 18.75
N VAL A 80 -7.49 -20.64 19.14
CA VAL A 80 -7.32 -19.81 20.36
C VAL A 80 -6.57 -18.51 20.04
N PRO A 81 -7.13 -17.62 19.21
CA PRO A 81 -6.41 -16.45 18.72
C PRO A 81 -6.00 -15.46 19.83
N LEU A 82 -6.62 -15.46 21.01
CA LEU A 82 -6.17 -14.64 22.15
C LEU A 82 -4.86 -15.13 22.80
N LEU A 83 -4.42 -16.37 22.52
CA LEU A 83 -3.16 -16.92 23.02
C LEU A 83 -1.94 -16.12 22.54
N GLN A 84 -2.10 -15.26 21.52
CA GLN A 84 -1.08 -14.32 21.07
C GLN A 84 -0.53 -13.46 22.22
N TRP A 85 -1.37 -13.05 23.18
CA TRP A 85 -0.90 -12.31 24.37
C TRP A 85 0.05 -13.13 25.24
N ALA A 86 -0.19 -14.43 25.39
CA ALA A 86 0.69 -15.32 26.12
C ALA A 86 2.02 -15.50 25.38
N ALA A 87 2.01 -15.59 24.05
CA ALA A 87 3.23 -15.64 23.25
C ALA A 87 4.07 -14.35 23.37
N VAL A 88 3.42 -13.18 23.36
CA VAL A 88 4.09 -11.90 23.62
C VAL A 88 4.69 -11.88 25.03
N ALA A 89 3.91 -12.24 26.05
CA ALA A 89 4.40 -12.32 27.42
C ALA A 89 5.58 -13.29 27.54
N ALA A 90 5.50 -14.48 26.96
CA ALA A 90 6.58 -15.47 26.96
C ALA A 90 7.86 -14.92 26.32
N LEU A 91 7.77 -14.24 25.18
CA LEU A 91 8.93 -13.59 24.56
C LEU A 91 9.56 -12.56 25.50
N LEU A 92 8.75 -11.68 26.10
CA LEU A 92 9.24 -10.66 27.02
C LEU A 92 9.89 -11.27 28.27
N LEU A 93 9.31 -12.33 28.83
CA LEU A 93 9.88 -13.07 29.96
C LEU A 93 11.22 -13.72 29.58
N VAL A 94 11.32 -14.33 28.40
CA VAL A 94 12.59 -14.90 27.89
C VAL A 94 13.67 -13.82 27.82
N PHE A 95 13.36 -12.64 27.28
CA PHE A 95 14.32 -11.53 27.24
C PHE A 95 14.67 -10.98 28.63
N ALA A 96 13.70 -10.91 29.54
CA ALA A 96 13.91 -10.38 30.88
C ALA A 96 14.78 -11.32 31.76
N PHE A 97 14.57 -12.63 31.64
CA PHE A 97 15.18 -13.63 32.52
C PHE A 97 16.41 -14.34 31.93
N THR A 98 16.63 -14.30 30.62
CA THR A 98 17.83 -14.90 30.00
C THR A 98 19.01 -13.93 30.08
N PRO A 99 20.10 -14.23 30.81
CA PRO A 99 21.21 -13.30 31.02
C PRO A 99 21.86 -12.79 29.72
N ALA A 100 21.92 -13.64 28.69
CA ALA A 100 22.44 -13.27 27.38
C ALA A 100 21.52 -12.31 26.60
N LEU A 101 20.21 -12.33 26.85
CA LEU A 101 19.23 -11.51 26.14
C LEU A 101 18.87 -10.22 26.87
N ARG A 102 19.02 -10.20 28.20
CA ARG A 102 18.72 -9.07 29.08
C ARG A 102 19.39 -7.74 28.64
N PRO A 103 20.63 -7.71 28.11
CA PRO A 103 21.22 -6.47 27.62
C PRO A 103 20.39 -5.78 26.53
N HIS A 104 19.76 -6.56 25.63
CA HIS A 104 18.94 -6.05 24.53
C HIS A 104 17.64 -5.40 25.00
N PHE A 105 17.18 -5.72 26.21
CA PHE A 105 16.02 -5.10 26.84
C PHE A 105 16.27 -3.64 27.23
N SER A 106 17.53 -3.27 27.47
CA SER A 106 17.87 -1.92 27.90
C SER A 106 17.96 -0.94 26.72
N TRP A 107 17.43 0.26 26.90
CA TRP A 107 17.54 1.36 25.91
C TRP A 107 18.98 1.81 25.64
N ARG A 108 19.91 1.48 26.55
CA ARG A 108 21.34 1.82 26.46
C ARG A 108 22.21 0.65 25.99
N GLY A 109 21.61 -0.53 25.76
CA GLY A 109 22.33 -1.81 25.78
C GLY A 109 23.14 -2.17 24.55
N THR A 110 22.98 -1.45 23.43
CA THR A 110 23.64 -1.83 22.17
C THR A 110 24.04 -0.64 21.30
N SER A 111 23.48 0.54 21.51
CA SER A 111 23.74 1.73 20.68
C SER A 111 24.09 2.96 21.51
N VAL A 112 24.88 3.86 20.93
CA VAL A 112 25.19 5.18 21.52
C VAL A 112 23.88 5.97 21.64
N ALA A 113 23.67 6.59 22.80
CA ALA A 113 22.48 7.40 23.04
C ALA A 113 22.38 8.54 22.00
N PRO A 114 21.25 8.69 21.30
CA PRO A 114 21.12 9.71 20.29
C PRO A 114 21.08 11.12 20.93
N PRO A 115 21.59 12.14 20.24
CA PRO A 115 21.57 13.52 20.71
C PRO A 115 20.14 14.07 20.80
N LEU A 116 19.92 15.15 21.56
CA LEU A 116 18.58 15.70 21.80
C LEU A 116 17.84 16.09 20.49
N TRP A 117 18.55 16.67 19.52
CA TRP A 117 17.97 17.05 18.22
C TRP A 117 17.34 15.86 17.51
N TRP A 118 17.89 14.66 17.69
CA TRP A 118 17.41 13.44 17.05
C TRP A 118 16.00 13.09 17.55
N HIS A 119 15.80 13.16 18.87
CA HIS A 119 14.49 12.93 19.47
C HIS A 119 13.45 13.96 19.03
N VAL A 120 13.85 15.24 18.96
CA VAL A 120 12.97 16.31 18.50
C VAL A 120 12.58 16.10 17.03
N LEU A 121 13.55 15.83 16.15
CA LEU A 121 13.26 15.60 14.74
C LEU A 121 12.37 14.36 14.53
N LEU A 122 12.64 13.26 15.21
CA LEU A 122 11.81 12.06 15.07
C LEU A 122 10.40 12.28 15.59
N ALA A 123 10.24 12.87 16.79
CA ALA A 123 8.93 13.19 17.32
C ALA A 123 8.16 14.12 16.37
N THR A 124 8.81 15.17 15.85
CA THR A 124 8.20 16.08 14.86
C THR A 124 7.82 15.36 13.57
N SER A 125 8.69 14.52 13.00
CA SER A 125 8.39 13.74 11.80
C SER A 125 7.18 12.82 12.01
N LEU A 126 7.12 12.14 13.16
CA LEU A 126 5.99 11.29 13.52
C LEU A 126 4.71 12.10 13.70
N LEU A 127 4.76 13.23 14.41
CA LEU A 127 3.60 14.10 14.61
C LEU A 127 3.06 14.64 13.28
N VAL A 128 3.93 15.13 12.39
CA VAL A 128 3.48 15.64 11.09
C VAL A 128 2.94 14.50 10.21
N ALA A 129 3.55 13.31 10.23
CA ALA A 129 3.02 12.14 9.55
C ALA A 129 1.63 11.76 10.08
N ILE A 130 1.43 11.72 11.40
CA ILE A 130 0.14 11.45 12.05
C ILE A 130 -0.90 12.48 11.62
N VAL A 131 -0.60 13.77 11.75
CA VAL A 131 -1.53 14.86 11.36
C VAL A 131 -1.89 14.73 9.89
N ARG A 132 -0.91 14.54 9.01
CA ARG A 132 -1.16 14.37 7.58
C ARG A 132 -2.00 13.14 7.30
N THR A 133 -1.66 11.98 7.85
CA THR A 133 -2.42 10.73 7.64
C THR A 133 -3.85 10.91 8.11
N VAL A 134 -4.08 11.44 9.31
CA VAL A 134 -5.43 11.66 9.82
C VAL A 134 -6.21 12.64 8.93
N VAL A 135 -5.64 13.80 8.62
CA VAL A 135 -6.34 14.88 7.91
C VAL A 135 -6.55 14.57 6.42
N VAL A 136 -5.52 14.04 5.74
CA VAL A 136 -5.53 13.82 4.28
C VAL A 136 -6.11 12.47 3.92
N VAL A 137 -5.86 11.42 4.72
CA VAL A 137 -6.16 10.04 4.36
C VAL A 137 -7.38 9.49 5.11
N LEU A 138 -7.43 9.67 6.44
CA LEU A 138 -8.44 9.01 7.27
C LEU A 138 -9.76 9.79 7.35
N ARG A 139 -9.69 11.11 7.58
CA ARG A 139 -10.86 11.97 7.71
C ARG A 139 -11.86 11.86 6.54
N PRO A 140 -11.44 11.74 5.26
CA PRO A 140 -12.38 11.55 4.15
C PRO A 140 -13.08 10.19 4.13
N ILE A 141 -12.68 9.25 4.99
CA ILE A 141 -13.18 7.87 5.05
C ILE A 141 -13.82 7.65 6.43
N PRO A 142 -15.00 8.24 6.71
CA PRO A 142 -15.62 8.10 8.02
C PRO A 142 -15.92 6.63 8.35
N LEU A 143 -16.01 6.28 9.64
CA LEU A 143 -16.36 4.92 10.07
C LEU A 143 -17.84 4.60 9.82
N PRO A 144 -18.19 3.33 9.52
CA PRO A 144 -19.59 2.90 9.51
C PRO A 144 -20.20 3.07 10.92
N PRO A 145 -21.50 3.38 11.05
CA PRO A 145 -22.51 3.42 9.98
C PRO A 145 -22.67 4.78 9.29
N ILE A 146 -21.68 5.69 9.35
CA ILE A 146 -21.80 6.99 8.67
C ILE A 146 -21.99 6.77 7.16
N ALA A 147 -23.04 7.35 6.58
CA ALA A 147 -23.33 7.26 5.16
C ALA A 147 -22.20 7.92 4.35
N ALA A 148 -21.57 7.15 3.45
CA ALA A 148 -20.45 7.65 2.65
C ALA A 148 -20.22 6.80 1.39
N ALA A 149 -19.60 7.42 0.39
CA ALA A 149 -19.04 6.71 -0.75
C ALA A 149 -17.66 6.15 -0.38
N ARG A 150 -17.49 4.83 -0.42
CA ARG A 150 -16.21 4.16 -0.12
C ARG A 150 -15.83 3.19 -1.22
N HIS A 151 -14.56 3.21 -1.61
CA HIS A 151 -14.04 2.31 -2.65
C HIS A 151 -14.34 0.85 -2.31
N GLN A 152 -14.77 0.05 -3.30
CA GLN A 152 -15.21 -1.33 -3.09
C GLN A 152 -14.14 -2.22 -2.43
N ASP A 153 -12.85 -1.98 -2.72
CA ASP A 153 -11.75 -2.73 -2.12
C ASP A 153 -11.72 -2.58 -0.60
N ILE A 154 -12.19 -1.47 -0.02
CA ILE A 154 -12.27 -1.34 1.45
C ILE A 154 -13.17 -2.44 2.03
N TRP A 155 -14.29 -2.73 1.36
CA TRP A 155 -15.23 -3.76 1.78
C TRP A 155 -14.70 -5.17 1.53
N TYR A 156 -14.08 -5.40 0.37
CA TYR A 156 -13.42 -6.69 0.09
C TYR A 156 -12.35 -7.01 1.14
N GLN A 157 -11.44 -6.06 1.40
CA GLN A 157 -10.37 -6.23 2.38
C GLN A 157 -10.95 -6.43 3.79
N LEU A 158 -12.05 -5.76 4.13
CA LEU A 158 -12.72 -5.94 5.41
C LEU A 158 -13.31 -7.35 5.54
N GLY A 159 -13.92 -7.91 4.49
CA GLY A 159 -14.43 -9.29 4.49
C GLY A 159 -13.32 -10.29 4.79
N LEU A 160 -12.14 -10.11 4.19
CA LEU A 160 -10.98 -10.95 4.49
C LEU A 160 -10.53 -10.82 5.95
N VAL A 161 -10.55 -9.60 6.52
CA VAL A 161 -10.21 -9.41 7.95
C VAL A 161 -11.18 -10.15 8.85
N GLN A 162 -12.48 -10.14 8.53
CA GLN A 162 -13.50 -10.85 9.30
C GLN A 162 -13.26 -12.37 9.31
N GLU A 163 -12.90 -12.95 8.15
CA GLU A 163 -12.53 -14.37 8.09
C GLU A 163 -11.24 -14.67 8.87
N LEU A 164 -10.23 -13.82 8.74
CA LEU A 164 -8.91 -14.01 9.35
C LEU A 164 -8.89 -13.86 10.88
N ILE A 165 -9.98 -13.40 11.49
CA ILE A 165 -10.17 -13.42 12.94
C ILE A 165 -10.35 -14.85 13.45
N ARG A 166 -10.99 -15.71 12.64
CA ARG A 166 -11.38 -17.07 13.02
C ARG A 166 -10.58 -18.16 12.31
N ASP A 167 -10.12 -17.92 11.09
CA ASP A 167 -9.46 -18.93 10.26
C ASP A 167 -8.10 -18.44 9.73
N MET A 168 -7.13 -19.34 9.65
CA MET A 168 -5.81 -19.08 9.07
C MET A 168 -5.81 -19.26 7.54
N THR A 169 -6.70 -20.11 7.01
CA THR A 169 -6.87 -20.40 5.59
C THR A 169 -8.25 -19.95 5.13
N PRO A 170 -8.48 -18.62 5.03
CA PRO A 170 -9.82 -18.09 4.78
C PRO A 170 -10.38 -18.56 3.43
N ALA A 171 -11.68 -18.82 3.38
CA ALA A 171 -12.43 -18.89 2.12
C ALA A 171 -12.65 -17.48 1.55
N ASP A 172 -13.13 -17.40 0.31
CA ASP A 172 -13.67 -16.12 -0.19
C ASP A 172 -15.04 -15.85 0.50
N PRO A 173 -15.16 -14.80 1.33
CA PRO A 173 -16.39 -14.55 2.08
C PRO A 173 -17.56 -14.13 1.16
N SER A 174 -17.27 -13.71 -0.08
CA SER A 174 -18.27 -13.25 -1.04
C SER A 174 -18.84 -14.38 -1.90
N VAL A 175 -18.16 -15.54 -1.99
CA VAL A 175 -18.61 -16.68 -2.81
C VAL A 175 -18.34 -18.01 -2.10
N LEU A 176 -19.41 -18.68 -1.67
CA LEU A 176 -19.30 -19.93 -0.93
C LEU A 176 -18.53 -21.02 -1.70
N GLY A 177 -17.55 -21.63 -1.04
CA GLY A 177 -16.76 -22.73 -1.61
C GLY A 177 -15.65 -22.31 -2.56
N GLU A 178 -15.48 -21.02 -2.84
CA GLU A 178 -14.30 -20.53 -3.55
C GLU A 178 -13.11 -20.37 -2.57
N PRO A 179 -11.91 -20.86 -2.93
CA PRO A 179 -10.73 -20.65 -2.12
C PRO A 179 -10.28 -19.18 -2.19
N LEU A 180 -9.76 -18.62 -1.08
CA LEU A 180 -9.09 -17.33 -1.15
C LEU A 180 -7.70 -17.50 -1.77
N ILE A 181 -7.57 -17.11 -3.03
CA ILE A 181 -6.27 -17.08 -3.72
C ILE A 181 -5.81 -15.63 -3.94
N TYR A 182 -5.58 -14.94 -2.81
CA TYR A 182 -5.14 -13.56 -2.73
C TYR A 182 -4.02 -13.40 -1.69
N HIS A 183 -3.18 -12.37 -1.79
CA HIS A 183 -2.17 -12.06 -0.77
C HIS A 183 -2.80 -11.34 0.43
N TRP A 184 -2.93 -12.02 1.57
CA TRP A 184 -3.77 -11.58 2.69
C TRP A 184 -3.03 -11.25 3.99
N PHE A 185 -1.68 -11.21 4.02
CA PHE A 185 -0.96 -10.96 5.29
C PHE A 185 -1.23 -9.58 5.88
N ALA A 186 -1.52 -8.56 5.08
CA ALA A 186 -1.94 -7.26 5.60
C ALA A 186 -3.26 -7.40 6.38
N ASN A 187 -4.23 -8.13 5.85
CA ASN A 187 -5.50 -8.43 6.48
C ASN A 187 -5.31 -9.26 7.76
N ALA A 188 -4.40 -10.23 7.77
CA ALA A 188 -4.09 -11.00 8.96
C ALA A 188 -3.46 -10.15 10.08
N THR A 189 -2.61 -9.16 9.75
CA THR A 189 -2.12 -8.22 10.77
C THR A 189 -3.24 -7.36 11.34
N MET A 190 -4.24 -6.98 10.53
CA MET A 190 -5.44 -6.27 11.01
C MET A 190 -6.31 -7.17 11.88
N ALA A 191 -6.53 -8.42 11.50
CA ALA A 191 -7.29 -9.40 12.27
C ALA A 191 -6.63 -9.67 13.63
N SER A 192 -5.31 -9.93 13.65
CA SER A 192 -4.52 -10.04 14.88
C SER A 192 -4.66 -8.79 15.75
N GLY A 193 -4.51 -7.60 15.15
CA GLY A 193 -4.68 -6.34 15.85
C GLY A 193 -6.08 -6.18 16.45
N SER A 194 -7.13 -6.51 15.70
CA SER A 194 -8.53 -6.46 16.13
C SER A 194 -8.78 -7.39 17.32
N VAL A 195 -8.39 -8.66 17.21
CA VAL A 195 -8.57 -9.65 18.30
C VAL A 195 -7.80 -9.26 19.55
N MET A 196 -6.52 -8.90 19.42
CA MET A 196 -5.69 -8.62 20.59
C MET A 196 -6.10 -7.33 21.30
N SER A 197 -6.57 -6.32 20.56
CA SER A 197 -6.94 -5.01 21.11
C SER A 197 -8.43 -4.87 21.47
N ASP A 198 -9.25 -5.85 21.11
CA ASP A 198 -10.72 -5.78 21.21
C ASP A 198 -11.25 -4.50 20.54
N VAL A 199 -10.85 -4.28 19.28
CA VAL A 199 -11.33 -3.16 18.47
C VAL A 199 -12.01 -3.69 17.22
N PRO A 200 -13.21 -3.18 16.85
CA PRO A 200 -13.92 -3.65 15.68
C PRO A 200 -13.10 -3.57 14.38
N PRO A 201 -13.17 -4.60 13.51
CA PRO A 201 -12.42 -4.65 12.25
C PRO A 201 -12.56 -3.42 11.34
N PRO A 202 -13.75 -2.79 11.19
CA PRO A 202 -13.89 -1.60 10.36
C PRO A 202 -12.99 -0.46 10.83
N GLN A 203 -12.88 -0.25 12.15
CA GLN A 203 -12.04 0.81 12.71
C GLN A 203 -10.55 0.48 12.58
N VAL A 204 -10.18 -0.78 12.80
CA VAL A 204 -8.79 -1.23 12.60
C VAL A 204 -8.36 -0.99 11.16
N LEU A 205 -9.12 -1.48 10.18
CA LEU A 205 -8.78 -1.39 8.76
C LEU A 205 -8.76 0.06 8.27
N MET A 206 -9.80 0.83 8.59
CA MET A 206 -9.98 2.16 7.99
C MET A 206 -9.06 3.19 8.63
N HIS A 207 -8.84 3.15 9.95
CA HIS A 207 -8.16 4.23 10.68
C HIS A 207 -6.87 3.79 11.39
N GLN A 208 -6.94 2.79 12.26
CA GLN A 208 -5.85 2.52 13.20
C GLN A 208 -4.65 1.82 12.54
N TRP A 209 -4.90 0.82 11.71
CA TRP A 209 -3.85 0.10 10.99
C TRP A 209 -3.09 1.02 10.00
N PRO A 210 -3.76 1.81 9.13
CA PRO A 210 -3.06 2.74 8.24
C PRO A 210 -2.21 3.76 9.00
N LEU A 211 -2.66 4.23 10.17
CA LEU A 211 -1.90 5.13 11.01
C LEU A 211 -0.61 4.47 11.54
N THR A 212 -0.70 3.24 12.04
CA THR A 212 0.49 2.50 12.50
C THR A 212 1.45 2.17 11.36
N MET A 213 0.95 1.93 10.14
CA MET A 213 1.80 1.76 8.97
C MET A 213 2.50 3.06 8.56
N ALA A 214 1.83 4.22 8.66
CA ALA A 214 2.45 5.53 8.43
C ALA A 214 3.59 5.79 9.43
N ILE A 215 3.36 5.51 10.72
CA ILE A 215 4.39 5.58 11.77
C ILE A 215 5.56 4.65 11.42
N THR A 216 5.26 3.39 11.07
CA THR A 216 6.28 2.40 10.70
C THR A 216 7.09 2.85 9.48
N LEU A 217 6.45 3.46 8.49
CA LEU A 217 7.09 3.97 7.28
C LEU A 217 8.10 5.10 7.58
N VAL A 218 7.79 5.99 8.53
CA VAL A 218 8.72 7.01 9.03
C VAL A 218 9.90 6.35 9.73
N LEU A 219 9.64 5.40 10.65
CA LEU A 219 10.69 4.72 11.42
C LEU A 219 11.65 3.93 10.52
N VAL A 220 11.12 3.11 9.60
CA VAL A 220 11.94 2.30 8.69
C VAL A 220 12.62 3.15 7.61
N GLY A 221 11.99 4.24 7.15
CA GLY A 221 12.63 5.21 6.26
C GLY A 221 13.83 5.90 6.92
N TRP A 222 13.71 6.27 8.19
CA TRP A 222 14.82 6.78 8.98
C TRP A 222 15.96 5.75 9.09
N ALA A 223 15.63 4.53 9.50
CA ALA A 223 16.57 3.43 9.66
C ALA A 223 17.35 3.15 8.36
N ALA A 224 16.64 3.05 7.24
CA ALA A 224 17.21 2.77 5.94
C ALA A 224 18.11 3.92 5.45
N GLY A 225 17.68 5.18 5.62
CA GLY A 225 18.48 6.35 5.26
C GLY A 225 19.77 6.47 6.07
N GLU A 226 19.72 6.20 7.37
CA GLU A 226 20.89 6.17 8.24
C GLU A 226 21.85 5.05 7.87
N LEU A 227 21.35 3.82 7.67
CA LEU A 227 22.18 2.67 7.33
C LEU A 227 22.86 2.83 5.97
N LEU A 228 22.13 3.27 4.94
CA LEU A 228 22.69 3.42 3.60
C LEU A 228 23.69 4.56 3.51
N SER A 229 23.39 5.71 4.10
CA SER A 229 24.30 6.86 4.05
C SER A 229 25.46 6.77 5.04
N GLU A 230 25.36 5.93 6.06
CA GLU A 230 26.24 5.89 7.24
C GLU A 230 26.28 7.23 8.01
N ARG A 231 25.23 8.06 7.89
CA ARG A 231 25.10 9.36 8.57
C ARG A 231 23.79 9.48 9.32
N ALA A 232 23.86 9.70 10.63
CA ALA A 232 22.69 9.85 11.50
C ALA A 232 21.73 10.98 11.07
N TRP A 233 22.24 12.08 10.51
CA TRP A 233 21.41 13.21 10.07
C TRP A 233 20.65 12.95 8.77
N ALA A 234 21.05 11.95 7.97
CA ALA A 234 20.35 11.60 6.74
C ALA A 234 19.04 10.84 7.01
N GLY A 235 18.96 10.15 8.15
CA GLY A 235 17.77 9.44 8.61
C GLY A 235 16.51 10.33 8.65
N PRO A 236 16.51 11.48 9.36
CA PRO A 236 15.34 12.37 9.38
C PRO A 236 14.89 12.84 8.00
N LEU A 237 15.84 13.14 7.09
CA LEU A 237 15.52 13.54 5.72
C LEU A 237 14.86 12.41 4.94
N ALA A 238 15.40 11.19 5.05
CA ALA A 238 14.80 10.00 4.44
C ALA A 238 13.38 9.75 4.99
N ALA A 239 13.21 9.81 6.30
CA ALA A 239 11.92 9.64 6.98
C ALA A 239 10.87 10.66 6.55
N ALA A 240 11.29 11.93 6.41
CA ALA A 240 10.41 13.00 5.92
C ALA A 240 9.95 12.74 4.48
N LEU A 241 10.86 12.33 3.60
CA LEU A 241 10.55 12.10 2.18
C LEU A 241 9.81 10.78 1.91
N THR A 242 9.87 9.79 2.81
CA THR A 242 9.14 8.53 2.67
C THR A 242 7.77 8.53 3.35
N GLY A 243 7.67 9.09 4.57
CA GLY A 243 6.48 8.95 5.42
C GLY A 243 5.69 10.23 5.66
N VAL A 244 6.31 11.41 5.50
CA VAL A 244 5.67 12.71 5.77
C VAL A 244 5.24 13.40 4.48
N LEU A 245 6.13 13.55 3.52
CA LEU A 245 5.87 14.18 2.22
C LEU A 245 6.17 13.20 1.07
N PRO A 246 5.51 12.02 1.03
CA PRO A 246 5.69 11.06 -0.05
C PRO A 246 5.10 11.64 -1.34
N GLY A 247 5.96 12.23 -2.17
CA GLY A 247 5.55 12.94 -3.37
C GLY A 247 6.34 12.53 -4.60
N ALA A 248 5.69 12.60 -5.75
CA ALA A 248 6.37 12.61 -7.04
C ALA A 248 6.62 14.07 -7.48
N LEU A 249 7.44 14.28 -8.51
CA LEU A 249 7.69 15.62 -9.06
C LEU A 249 6.48 16.08 -9.88
N GLN A 250 5.47 16.59 -9.17
CA GLN A 250 4.29 17.19 -9.78
C GLN A 250 4.48 18.70 -9.87
N LEU A 251 4.54 19.22 -11.10
CA LEU A 251 4.76 20.65 -11.37
C LEU A 251 3.49 21.37 -11.86
N ALA A 252 2.42 20.65 -12.16
CA ALA A 252 1.16 21.22 -12.65
C ALA A 252 -0.04 20.51 -12.00
N ASP A 253 -1.18 21.21 -11.95
CA ASP A 253 -2.37 20.76 -11.19
C ASP A 253 -3.08 19.55 -11.84
N SER A 254 -2.92 19.35 -13.14
CA SER A 254 -3.41 18.16 -13.83
C SER A 254 -2.54 17.74 -15.02
N PRO A 255 -2.44 16.43 -15.31
CA PRO A 255 -2.98 15.29 -14.56
C PRO A 255 -1.99 14.89 -13.46
N SER A 256 -2.48 14.18 -12.44
CA SER A 256 -1.60 13.39 -11.58
C SER A 256 -1.91 11.92 -11.80
N VAL A 257 -0.87 11.11 -11.99
CA VAL A 257 -0.99 9.69 -11.66
C VAL A 257 -0.97 9.64 -10.15
N ASN A 258 -1.97 9.03 -9.53
CA ASN A 258 -1.94 8.81 -8.10
C ASN A 258 -0.81 7.83 -7.77
N MET A 259 0.40 8.37 -7.61
CA MET A 259 1.60 7.64 -7.22
C MET A 259 1.78 7.69 -5.70
N SER A 260 0.75 8.01 -4.91
CA SER A 260 0.83 7.97 -3.43
C SER A 260 0.47 6.59 -2.88
N ALA A 261 0.86 5.52 -3.60
CA ALA A 261 0.51 4.13 -3.25
C ALA A 261 1.03 3.66 -1.88
N ALA A 262 1.96 4.39 -1.26
CA ALA A 262 2.51 4.04 0.04
C ALA A 262 1.54 4.24 1.22
N GLN A 263 0.44 5.00 1.04
CA GLN A 263 -0.54 5.28 2.10
C GLN A 263 -1.96 5.29 1.53
N ALA A 264 -2.45 4.13 1.09
CA ALA A 264 -3.80 3.96 0.55
C ALA A 264 -4.59 2.96 1.41
N VAL A 265 -5.71 3.40 1.99
CA VAL A 265 -6.59 2.57 2.85
C VAL A 265 -7.20 1.43 2.05
N GLN A 266 -7.60 1.69 0.81
CA GLN A 266 -8.15 0.71 -0.12
C GLN A 266 -7.14 -0.33 -0.62
N GLY A 267 -5.83 -0.08 -0.46
CA GLY A 267 -4.75 -0.95 -0.92
C GLY A 267 -3.78 -1.32 0.20
N PRO A 268 -4.23 -1.93 1.31
CA PRO A 268 -3.40 -2.14 2.49
C PRO A 268 -2.19 -3.03 2.20
N THR A 269 -2.35 -4.01 1.32
CA THR A 269 -1.25 -4.87 0.85
C THR A 269 -0.12 -4.07 0.17
N GLY A 270 -0.45 -3.00 -0.57
CA GLY A 270 0.53 -2.08 -1.16
C GLY A 270 1.22 -1.20 -0.11
N THR A 271 0.45 -0.66 0.84
CA THR A 271 0.96 0.11 1.97
C THR A 271 1.99 -0.70 2.77
N MET A 272 1.64 -1.94 3.14
CA MET A 272 2.55 -2.84 3.85
C MET A 272 3.73 -3.27 2.98
N ALA A 273 3.55 -3.46 1.67
CA ALA A 273 4.66 -3.80 0.77
C ALA A 273 5.75 -2.72 0.75
N GLY A 274 5.40 -1.44 0.79
CA GLY A 274 6.36 -0.34 0.89
C GLY A 274 7.17 -0.38 2.19
N VAL A 275 6.51 -0.68 3.32
CA VAL A 275 7.14 -0.87 4.63
C VAL A 275 8.11 -2.06 4.60
N VAL A 276 7.67 -3.21 4.07
CA VAL A 276 8.49 -4.42 3.97
C VAL A 276 9.68 -4.21 3.05
N MET A 277 9.50 -3.53 1.91
CA MET A 277 10.59 -3.24 0.97
C MET A 277 11.68 -2.38 1.63
N LEU A 278 11.30 -1.38 2.42
CA LEU A 278 12.27 -0.62 3.23
C LEU A 278 12.88 -1.47 4.36
N GLY A 279 12.10 -2.36 4.98
CA GLY A 279 12.59 -3.30 5.99
C GLY A 279 13.71 -4.20 5.45
N LEU A 280 13.57 -4.67 4.21
CA LEU A 280 14.55 -5.51 3.52
C LEU A 280 15.89 -4.79 3.28
N VAL A 281 15.95 -3.46 3.31
CA VAL A 281 17.20 -2.69 3.22
C VAL A 281 18.16 -3.08 4.34
N GLY A 282 17.64 -3.25 5.57
CA GLY A 282 18.44 -3.57 6.76
C GLY A 282 19.34 -4.79 6.56
N PRO A 283 18.76 -6.00 6.46
CA PRO A 283 19.57 -7.20 6.30
C PRO A 283 20.29 -7.25 4.95
N THR A 284 19.72 -6.69 3.87
CA THR A 284 20.41 -6.68 2.56
C THR A 284 21.71 -5.90 2.62
N VAL A 285 21.69 -4.65 3.11
CA VAL A 285 22.88 -3.80 3.20
C VAL A 285 23.93 -4.43 4.10
N LEU A 286 23.53 -5.01 5.25
CA LEU A 286 24.45 -5.71 6.14
C LEU A 286 25.11 -6.93 5.47
N ILE A 287 24.36 -7.72 4.69
CA ILE A 287 24.90 -8.86 3.93
C ILE A 287 25.91 -8.39 2.88
N LEU A 288 25.54 -7.35 2.12
CA LEU A 288 26.35 -6.81 1.01
C LEU A 288 27.63 -6.13 1.50
N ARG A 289 27.57 -5.37 2.59
CA ARG A 289 28.74 -4.72 3.23
C ARG A 289 29.57 -5.67 4.10
N ARG A 290 29.21 -6.95 4.11
CA ARG A 290 29.90 -8.01 4.87
C ARG A 290 29.90 -7.84 6.37
N GLN A 291 28.81 -7.32 6.89
CA GLN A 291 28.56 -7.11 8.32
C GLN A 291 27.45 -8.04 8.87
N ALA A 292 26.98 -9.00 8.06
CA ALA A 292 25.96 -9.97 8.45
C ALA A 292 26.55 -11.20 9.15
N GLY A 293 26.00 -11.51 10.33
CA GLY A 293 26.11 -12.83 10.94
C GLY A 293 24.89 -13.72 10.61
N PRO A 294 24.78 -14.92 11.21
CA PRO A 294 23.65 -15.83 11.01
C PRO A 294 22.29 -15.21 11.36
N GLY A 295 22.23 -14.37 12.40
CA GLY A 295 20.99 -13.71 12.81
C GLY A 295 20.42 -12.77 11.73
N VAL A 296 21.28 -12.05 11.01
CA VAL A 296 20.85 -11.18 9.89
C VAL A 296 20.26 -11.99 8.74
N TRP A 297 20.79 -13.19 8.48
CA TRP A 297 20.19 -14.12 7.50
C TRP A 297 18.84 -14.66 7.96
N ALA A 298 18.67 -14.96 9.25
CA ALA A 298 17.37 -15.33 9.80
C ALA A 298 16.36 -14.18 9.64
N ALA A 299 16.76 -12.94 9.95
CA ALA A 299 15.91 -11.76 9.72
C ALA A 299 15.56 -11.60 8.23
N MET A 300 16.51 -11.80 7.32
CA MET A 300 16.26 -11.79 5.87
C MET A 300 15.19 -12.82 5.47
N ILE A 301 15.32 -14.07 5.92
CA ILE A 301 14.37 -15.14 5.61
C ILE A 301 12.97 -14.80 6.13
N LEU A 302 12.87 -14.30 7.37
CA LEU A 302 11.58 -13.89 7.95
C LEU A 302 10.94 -12.73 7.17
N LEU A 303 11.72 -11.74 6.74
CA LEU A 303 11.20 -10.62 5.96
C LEU A 303 10.83 -11.00 4.52
N LEU A 304 11.52 -11.98 3.90
CA LEU A 304 11.13 -12.53 2.60
C LEU A 304 9.86 -13.41 2.70
N ALA A 305 9.72 -14.16 3.79
CA ALA A 305 8.47 -14.87 4.10
C ALA A 305 7.31 -13.88 4.28
N LEU A 306 7.53 -12.78 5.01
CA LEU A 306 6.57 -11.69 5.15
C LEU A 306 6.19 -11.10 3.79
N ALA A 307 7.20 -10.76 2.96
CA ALA A 307 6.98 -10.22 1.62
C ALA A 307 6.11 -11.14 0.74
N THR A 308 6.24 -12.45 0.90
CA THR A 308 5.49 -13.47 0.15
C THR A 308 3.98 -13.31 0.35
N GLY A 309 3.50 -13.22 1.60
CA GLY A 309 2.08 -13.07 1.86
C GLY A 309 1.57 -11.63 1.88
N THR A 310 2.46 -10.63 2.01
CA THR A 310 2.11 -9.21 1.89
C THR A 310 1.84 -8.84 0.44
N LYS A 311 2.82 -9.09 -0.44
CA LYS A 311 2.69 -8.87 -1.88
C LYS A 311 3.86 -9.55 -2.61
N PRO A 312 3.63 -10.70 -3.28
CA PRO A 312 4.70 -11.45 -3.96
C PRO A 312 5.52 -10.65 -4.97
N THR A 313 4.98 -9.53 -5.49
CA THR A 313 5.65 -8.62 -6.42
C THR A 313 6.95 -8.02 -5.88
N LEU A 314 7.18 -8.04 -4.55
CA LEU A 314 8.46 -7.62 -3.95
C LEU A 314 9.62 -8.54 -4.31
N LEU A 315 9.36 -9.85 -4.46
CA LEU A 315 10.38 -10.86 -4.69
C LEU A 315 11.06 -10.74 -6.07
N PRO A 316 10.36 -10.58 -7.20
CA PRO A 316 11.02 -10.32 -8.48
C PRO A 316 11.80 -8.99 -8.49
N ILE A 317 11.33 -7.95 -7.77
CA ILE A 317 12.07 -6.69 -7.60
C ILE A 317 13.41 -6.96 -6.88
N MET A 318 13.40 -7.76 -5.81
CA MET A 318 14.60 -8.20 -5.09
C MET A 318 15.56 -8.96 -6.00
N LEU A 319 15.04 -9.88 -6.83
CA LEU A 319 15.85 -10.69 -7.76
C LEU A 319 16.59 -9.82 -8.78
N VAL A 320 15.91 -8.86 -9.39
CA VAL A 320 16.53 -7.93 -10.34
C VAL A 320 17.58 -7.06 -9.64
N GLY A 321 17.30 -6.56 -8.44
CA GLY A 321 18.30 -5.86 -7.63
C GLY A 321 19.55 -6.71 -7.36
N CYS A 322 19.37 -7.99 -7.01
CA CYS A 322 20.48 -8.91 -6.77
C CYS A 322 21.28 -9.18 -8.05
N ALA A 323 20.61 -9.31 -9.20
CA ALA A 323 21.27 -9.50 -10.49
C ALA A 323 22.11 -8.27 -10.87
N PHE A 324 21.57 -7.05 -10.70
CA PHE A 324 22.30 -5.80 -10.97
C PHE A 324 23.56 -5.68 -10.11
N ALA A 325 23.44 -5.85 -8.79
CA ALA A 325 24.58 -5.83 -7.89
C ALA A 325 25.57 -6.97 -8.16
N GLY A 326 25.07 -8.15 -8.55
CA GLY A 326 25.88 -9.34 -8.83
C GLY A 326 26.73 -9.15 -10.06
N VAL A 327 26.13 -8.69 -11.16
CA VAL A 327 26.85 -8.39 -12.40
C VAL A 327 27.87 -7.29 -12.18
N ALA A 328 27.50 -6.19 -11.51
CA ALA A 328 28.42 -5.10 -11.21
C ALA A 328 29.62 -5.56 -10.36
N GLY A 329 29.36 -6.30 -9.28
CA GLY A 329 30.39 -6.86 -8.41
C GLY A 329 31.28 -7.87 -9.14
N TRP A 330 30.71 -8.73 -9.98
CA TRP A 330 31.48 -9.68 -10.79
C TRP A 330 32.38 -8.98 -11.81
N VAL A 331 31.87 -7.96 -12.50
CA VAL A 331 32.65 -7.18 -13.47
C VAL A 331 33.79 -6.42 -12.78
N ALA A 332 33.53 -5.82 -11.62
CA ALA A 332 34.48 -5.01 -10.88
C ALA A 332 35.54 -5.85 -10.13
N GLU A 333 35.13 -6.89 -9.40
CA GLU A 333 36.02 -7.70 -8.55
C GLU A 333 36.54 -8.96 -9.26
N ARG A 334 35.95 -9.36 -10.39
CA ARG A 334 36.24 -10.62 -11.12
C ARG A 334 36.11 -11.88 -10.27
N ARG A 335 35.28 -11.84 -9.23
CA ARG A 335 34.99 -12.98 -8.35
C ARG A 335 33.48 -13.28 -8.32
N PRO A 336 33.07 -14.54 -8.21
CA PRO A 336 31.67 -14.95 -8.42
C PRO A 336 30.77 -14.54 -7.25
N PRO A 337 29.72 -13.71 -7.35
CA PRO A 337 29.05 -13.06 -6.21
C PRO A 337 28.11 -13.96 -5.36
N TRP A 338 28.63 -15.04 -4.76
CA TRP A 338 27.97 -16.02 -3.86
C TRP A 338 26.90 -15.45 -2.92
N ARG A 339 27.15 -14.29 -2.27
CA ARG A 339 26.18 -13.71 -1.33
C ARG A 339 24.92 -13.19 -2.02
N LEU A 340 25.09 -12.60 -3.20
CA LEU A 340 23.99 -12.14 -4.03
C LEU A 340 23.29 -13.34 -4.69
N VAL A 341 24.03 -14.39 -5.03
CA VAL A 341 23.46 -15.67 -5.49
C VAL A 341 22.63 -16.31 -4.38
N ALA A 342 23.12 -16.35 -3.14
CA ALA A 342 22.38 -16.88 -2.00
C ALA A 342 21.13 -16.04 -1.69
N LEU A 343 21.26 -14.71 -1.64
CA LEU A 343 20.13 -13.81 -1.42
C LEU A 343 19.07 -13.95 -2.52
N GLY A 344 19.51 -13.95 -3.78
CA GLY A 344 18.65 -14.16 -4.94
C GLY A 344 18.01 -15.56 -4.93
N GLY A 345 18.76 -16.60 -4.55
CA GLY A 345 18.26 -17.96 -4.43
C GLY A 345 17.15 -18.09 -3.39
N VAL A 346 17.32 -17.47 -2.20
CA VAL A 346 16.29 -17.45 -1.16
C VAL A 346 15.05 -16.68 -1.63
N ALA A 347 15.23 -15.50 -2.24
CA ALA A 347 14.11 -14.72 -2.78
C ALA A 347 13.37 -15.48 -3.90
N ALA A 348 14.10 -16.20 -4.77
CA ALA A 348 13.52 -17.04 -5.81
C ALA A 348 12.75 -18.23 -5.23
N GLY A 349 13.28 -18.87 -4.19
CA GLY A 349 12.60 -19.96 -3.48
C GLY A 349 11.25 -19.50 -2.91
N PHE A 350 11.22 -18.36 -2.24
CA PHE A 350 9.95 -17.76 -1.76
C PHE A 350 9.03 -17.35 -2.90
N PHE A 351 9.56 -16.86 -4.02
CA PHE A 351 8.75 -16.48 -5.17
C PHE A 351 8.07 -17.71 -5.79
N LEU A 352 8.81 -18.80 -5.96
CA LEU A 352 8.27 -20.08 -6.42
C LEU A 352 7.22 -20.62 -5.44
N ALA A 353 7.50 -20.64 -4.14
CA ALA A 353 6.54 -21.06 -3.12
C ALA A 353 5.26 -20.22 -3.16
N SER A 354 5.38 -18.89 -3.31
CA SER A 354 4.23 -17.99 -3.45
C SER A 354 3.39 -18.33 -4.66
N THR A 355 4.02 -18.77 -5.77
CA THR A 355 3.34 -19.10 -7.02
C THR A 355 2.40 -20.28 -6.88
N PHE A 356 2.76 -21.25 -6.04
CA PHE A 356 1.91 -22.40 -5.77
C PHE A 356 0.88 -22.15 -4.67
N ALA A 357 1.22 -21.36 -3.65
CA ALA A 357 0.42 -21.24 -2.43
C ALA A 357 -0.53 -20.02 -2.41
N LEU A 358 -0.17 -18.92 -3.10
CA LEU A 358 -0.83 -17.62 -2.95
C LEU A 358 -1.17 -16.93 -4.28
N ILE A 359 -0.64 -17.41 -5.42
CA ILE A 359 -0.91 -16.81 -6.73
C ILE A 359 -2.11 -17.51 -7.38
N GLY A 360 -3.29 -16.92 -7.19
CA GLY A 360 -4.49 -17.17 -8.02
C GLY A 360 -4.86 -15.98 -8.87
N SER A 361 -4.07 -14.89 -8.79
CA SER A 361 -4.10 -13.81 -9.75
C SER A 361 -3.39 -14.24 -11.05
N THR A 362 -3.92 -15.28 -11.71
CA THR A 362 -3.72 -15.52 -13.15
C THR A 362 -4.54 -14.54 -14.00
N GLY A 363 -5.26 -13.60 -13.35
CA GLY A 363 -6.19 -12.60 -13.89
C GLY A 363 -5.62 -11.56 -14.85
N GLY A 364 -4.55 -11.89 -15.58
CA GLY A 364 -4.38 -11.34 -16.90
C GLY A 364 -3.24 -10.34 -17.09
N SER A 365 -2.19 -10.40 -16.27
CA SER A 365 -0.94 -9.69 -16.60
C SER A 365 -0.35 -10.24 -17.90
N ARG A 366 -0.04 -9.36 -18.85
CA ARG A 366 0.65 -9.71 -20.09
C ARG A 366 1.71 -8.66 -20.42
N VAL A 367 2.64 -9.02 -21.29
CA VAL A 367 3.56 -8.04 -21.85
C VAL A 367 2.77 -7.14 -22.81
N GLN A 368 2.76 -5.86 -22.51
CA GLN A 368 2.24 -4.80 -23.37
C GLN A 368 2.94 -3.50 -22.99
N LEU A 369 3.85 -3.07 -23.85
CA LEU A 369 4.69 -1.90 -23.59
C LEU A 369 3.83 -0.64 -23.49
N LEU A 370 4.17 0.16 -22.49
CA LEU A 370 3.59 1.47 -22.21
C LEU A 370 2.11 1.45 -21.83
N ALA A 371 1.54 0.28 -21.53
CA ALA A 371 0.11 0.14 -21.21
C ALA A 371 -0.35 1.00 -20.03
N SER A 372 0.52 1.18 -19.04
CA SER A 372 0.30 2.04 -17.88
C SER A 372 -0.06 3.48 -18.28
N MET A 373 0.43 3.98 -19.42
CA MET A 373 0.12 5.33 -19.90
C MET A 373 -1.36 5.57 -20.20
N ARG A 374 -2.17 4.51 -20.37
CA ARG A 374 -3.63 4.62 -20.56
C ARG A 374 -4.34 5.30 -19.40
N VAL A 375 -3.75 5.28 -18.19
CA VAL A 375 -4.34 5.94 -17.01
C VAL A 375 -4.35 7.46 -17.14
N GLN A 376 -3.54 8.02 -18.04
CA GLN A 376 -3.43 9.47 -18.22
C GLN A 376 -4.66 10.02 -18.94
N PRO A 377 -5.33 11.07 -18.42
CA PRO A 377 -6.43 11.73 -19.11
C PRO A 377 -6.07 12.18 -20.54
N TYR A 378 -4.86 12.71 -20.74
CA TYR A 378 -4.35 13.08 -22.06
C TYR A 378 -4.33 11.90 -23.04
N TYR A 379 -4.08 10.68 -22.57
CA TYR A 379 -4.06 9.51 -23.45
C TYR A 379 -5.39 9.32 -24.15
N GLN A 380 -6.49 9.28 -23.38
CA GLN A 380 -7.82 9.09 -23.94
C GLN A 380 -8.26 10.28 -24.80
N ALA A 381 -7.94 11.51 -24.37
CA ALA A 381 -8.30 12.72 -25.11
C ALA A 381 -7.63 12.82 -26.49
N VAL A 382 -6.34 12.46 -26.58
CA VAL A 382 -5.55 12.54 -27.83
C VAL A 382 -5.74 11.31 -28.72
N SER A 383 -5.76 10.10 -28.14
CA SER A 383 -5.85 8.86 -28.92
C SER A 383 -7.29 8.48 -29.30
N GLY A 384 -8.29 8.95 -28.55
CA GLY A 384 -9.68 8.46 -28.65
C GLY A 384 -9.88 7.01 -28.20
N GLU A 385 -8.83 6.33 -27.73
CA GLU A 385 -8.88 4.92 -27.35
C GLU A 385 -9.54 4.76 -25.97
N LYS A 386 -10.64 4.00 -25.94
CA LYS A 386 -11.41 3.67 -24.73
C LYS A 386 -11.39 2.18 -24.42
N THR A 387 -10.41 1.45 -24.95
CA THR A 387 -10.26 0.02 -24.72
C THR A 387 -9.85 -0.25 -23.27
N TYR A 388 -10.18 -1.44 -22.77
CA TYR A 388 -9.81 -1.85 -21.43
C TYR A 388 -8.31 -2.12 -21.32
N PRO A 389 -7.69 -2.00 -20.13
CA PRO A 389 -6.30 -2.41 -19.92
C PRO A 389 -6.09 -3.90 -20.25
N ALA A 390 -4.85 -4.27 -20.58
CA ALA A 390 -4.45 -5.62 -20.99
C ALA A 390 -5.17 -6.17 -22.24
N THR A 391 -5.77 -5.31 -23.07
CA THR A 391 -6.30 -5.69 -24.39
C THR A 391 -5.39 -5.21 -25.54
N GLY A 392 -5.36 -5.96 -26.64
CA GLY A 392 -4.63 -5.61 -27.86
C GLY A 392 -3.34 -6.39 -28.08
N GLY A 393 -2.34 -5.75 -28.69
CA GLY A 393 -1.04 -6.33 -29.08
C GLY A 393 0.06 -6.16 -28.03
N TRP A 394 1.32 -6.20 -28.48
CA TRP A 394 2.51 -6.00 -27.63
C TRP A 394 2.76 -4.53 -27.25
N VAL A 395 2.06 -3.60 -27.89
CA VAL A 395 2.09 -2.16 -27.64
C VAL A 395 0.66 -1.64 -27.52
N LEU A 396 0.52 -0.39 -27.09
CA LEU A 396 -0.75 0.35 -27.16
C LEU A 396 -1.31 0.35 -28.59
N GLN A 397 -2.61 0.16 -28.74
CA GLN A 397 -3.26 0.10 -30.06
C GLN A 397 -3.06 1.42 -30.82
N SER A 398 -3.12 2.55 -30.12
CA SER A 398 -2.82 3.88 -30.66
C SER A 398 -1.41 4.01 -31.24
N LEU A 399 -0.45 3.18 -30.82
CA LEU A 399 0.94 3.18 -31.30
C LEU A 399 1.21 2.10 -32.36
N ALA A 400 0.33 1.10 -32.49
CA ALA A 400 0.55 -0.06 -33.35
C ALA A 400 0.62 0.29 -34.84
N GLY A 401 -0.09 1.34 -35.28
CA GLY A 401 -0.07 1.81 -36.67
C GLY A 401 1.19 2.60 -37.05
N ALA A 402 2.12 2.85 -36.12
CA ALA A 402 3.35 3.61 -36.33
C ALA A 402 3.17 5.03 -36.91
N ASP A 403 2.01 5.66 -36.67
CA ASP A 403 1.81 7.08 -36.99
C ASP A 403 2.86 7.92 -36.23
N PRO A 404 3.73 8.69 -36.92
CA PRO A 404 4.74 9.53 -36.28
C PRO A 404 4.18 10.44 -35.18
N ARG A 405 2.96 10.93 -35.32
CA ARG A 405 2.31 11.80 -34.32
C ARG A 405 2.03 11.03 -33.03
N MET A 406 1.51 9.82 -33.14
CA MET A 406 1.22 8.98 -31.99
C MET A 406 2.49 8.41 -31.36
N LEU A 407 3.52 8.10 -32.16
CA LEU A 407 4.84 7.73 -31.64
C LEU A 407 5.45 8.88 -30.81
N LEU A 408 5.39 10.12 -31.31
CA LEU A 408 5.81 11.30 -30.55
C LEU A 408 5.01 11.47 -29.26
N PHE A 409 3.70 11.23 -29.31
CA PHE A 409 2.85 11.30 -28.14
C PHE A 409 3.17 10.20 -27.11
N GLY A 410 3.41 8.97 -27.55
CA GLY A 410 3.87 7.88 -26.70
C GLY A 410 5.21 8.20 -26.04
N ALA A 411 6.16 8.77 -26.79
CA ALA A 411 7.43 9.25 -26.25
C ALA A 411 7.24 10.40 -25.25
N THR A 412 6.27 11.28 -25.48
CA THR A 412 5.89 12.36 -24.56
C THR A 412 5.37 11.81 -23.24
N LEU A 413 4.46 10.83 -23.29
CA LEU A 413 3.91 10.18 -22.09
C LEU A 413 4.99 9.41 -21.32
N LEU A 414 5.91 8.75 -22.04
CA LEU A 414 7.08 8.10 -21.43
C LEU A 414 7.98 9.10 -20.72
N ALA A 415 8.36 10.18 -21.40
CA ALA A 415 9.20 11.22 -20.83
C ALA A 415 8.52 11.84 -19.60
N TYR A 416 7.24 12.18 -19.70
CA TYR A 416 6.45 12.71 -18.59
C TYR A 416 6.43 11.76 -17.39
N TYR A 417 6.18 10.48 -17.61
CA TYR A 417 6.17 9.47 -16.56
C TYR A 417 7.54 9.37 -15.86
N LEU A 418 8.64 9.30 -16.62
CA LEU A 418 10.00 9.27 -16.08
C LEU A 418 10.38 10.57 -15.35
N LEU A 419 9.87 11.71 -15.81
CA LEU A 419 10.13 13.02 -15.21
C LEU A 419 9.40 13.20 -13.88
N ILE A 420 8.16 12.72 -13.75
CA ILE A 420 7.44 12.71 -12.47
C ILE A 420 8.16 11.84 -11.44
N ASP A 421 8.69 10.70 -11.86
CA ASP A 421 9.43 9.78 -10.98
C ASP A 421 10.93 10.14 -10.85
N ALA A 422 11.37 11.21 -11.51
CA ALA A 422 12.80 11.57 -11.59
C ALA A 422 13.50 11.67 -10.23
N PRO A 423 12.92 12.28 -9.17
CA PRO A 423 13.59 12.34 -7.87
C PRO A 423 14.02 10.97 -7.34
N ARG A 424 13.24 9.92 -7.61
CA ARG A 424 13.53 8.54 -7.17
C ARG A 424 14.51 7.87 -8.12
N LEU A 425 14.32 8.06 -9.43
CA LEU A 425 15.21 7.53 -10.48
C LEU A 425 16.63 8.08 -10.38
N LEU A 426 16.83 9.27 -9.79
CA LEU A 426 18.17 9.82 -9.53
C LEU A 426 19.00 8.97 -8.56
N THR A 427 18.41 8.00 -7.86
CA THR A 427 19.16 6.93 -7.17
C THR A 427 20.11 6.20 -8.11
N LEU A 428 19.76 6.05 -9.40
CA LEU A 428 20.59 5.40 -10.42
C LEU A 428 21.91 6.14 -10.69
N LEU A 429 22.04 7.41 -10.30
CA LEU A 429 23.32 8.12 -10.36
C LEU A 429 24.39 7.46 -9.50
N GLY A 430 23.99 6.77 -8.41
CA GLY A 430 24.88 5.98 -7.56
C GLY A 430 25.59 4.86 -8.31
N LEU A 431 25.06 4.38 -9.44
CA LEU A 431 25.69 3.34 -10.26
C LEU A 431 26.90 3.86 -11.07
N LYS A 432 26.97 5.19 -11.28
CA LYS A 432 27.98 5.81 -12.15
C LYS A 432 29.01 6.64 -11.39
N LEU A 433 28.65 7.23 -10.26
CA LEU A 433 29.45 8.24 -9.59
C LEU A 433 30.24 7.68 -8.41
N ASP A 434 31.54 8.00 -8.35
CA ASP A 434 32.39 7.72 -7.18
C ASP A 434 32.09 8.72 -6.03
N PRO A 435 32.20 8.32 -4.76
CA PRO A 435 32.57 6.98 -4.28
C PRO A 435 31.40 5.98 -4.23
N VAL A 436 30.17 6.44 -4.46
CA VAL A 436 28.92 5.68 -4.25
C VAL A 436 28.90 4.36 -5.04
N ARG A 437 29.35 4.38 -6.30
CA ARG A 437 29.35 3.20 -7.19
C ARG A 437 30.18 2.01 -6.70
N ARG A 438 31.03 2.22 -5.69
CA ARG A 438 31.89 1.17 -5.11
C ARG A 438 31.14 0.31 -4.09
N ASP A 439 30.03 0.80 -3.57
CA ASP A 439 29.24 0.05 -2.60
C ASP A 439 28.12 -0.74 -3.31
N PRO A 440 28.12 -2.09 -3.22
CA PRO A 440 27.13 -2.95 -3.88
C PRO A 440 25.68 -2.67 -3.42
N ALA A 441 25.48 -2.08 -2.25
CA ALA A 441 24.14 -1.69 -1.78
C ALA A 441 23.43 -0.74 -2.76
N TYR A 442 24.16 0.21 -3.34
CA TYR A 442 23.57 1.17 -4.31
C TYR A 442 23.23 0.52 -5.64
N TRP A 443 23.98 -0.51 -6.05
CA TRP A 443 23.64 -1.33 -7.22
C TRP A 443 22.37 -2.13 -7.01
N TRP A 444 22.20 -2.69 -5.81
CA TRP A 444 21.00 -3.43 -5.46
C TRP A 444 19.77 -2.51 -5.44
N ILE A 445 19.83 -1.37 -4.76
CA ILE A 445 18.71 -0.40 -4.71
C ILE A 445 18.42 0.15 -6.11
N GLY A 446 19.45 0.54 -6.86
CA GLY A 446 19.27 1.02 -8.23
C GLY A 446 18.60 -0.02 -9.12
N GLY A 447 19.00 -1.29 -9.01
CA GLY A 447 18.35 -2.40 -9.70
C GLY A 447 16.90 -2.60 -9.28
N CYS A 448 16.58 -2.50 -7.99
CA CYS A 448 15.19 -2.59 -7.51
C CYS A 448 14.32 -1.42 -8.02
N VAL A 449 14.82 -0.19 -7.97
CA VAL A 449 14.11 0.99 -8.50
C VAL A 449 13.88 0.82 -10.01
N ALA A 450 14.92 0.45 -10.77
CA ALA A 450 14.80 0.19 -12.19
C ALA A 450 13.80 -0.94 -12.51
N ALA A 451 13.77 -2.00 -11.70
CA ALA A 451 12.83 -3.10 -11.84
C ALA A 451 11.38 -2.67 -11.63
N GLY A 452 11.10 -1.95 -10.54
CA GLY A 452 9.74 -1.48 -10.25
C GLY A 452 9.21 -0.55 -11.34
N THR A 453 10.03 0.43 -11.76
CA THR A 453 9.67 1.33 -12.87
C THR A 453 9.53 0.57 -14.20
N GLY A 454 10.46 -0.34 -14.50
CA GLY A 454 10.49 -1.09 -15.75
C GLY A 454 9.30 -2.03 -15.90
N VAL A 455 8.93 -2.77 -14.86
CA VAL A 455 7.76 -3.68 -14.87
C VAL A 455 6.48 -2.91 -15.17
N THR A 456 6.27 -1.75 -14.54
CA THR A 456 5.10 -0.88 -14.81
C THR A 456 5.05 -0.38 -16.25
N LEU A 457 6.20 -0.28 -16.94
CA LEU A 457 6.26 0.15 -18.35
C LEU A 457 6.17 -1.02 -19.35
N VAL A 458 6.39 -2.26 -18.93
CA VAL A 458 6.48 -3.44 -19.81
C VAL A 458 5.22 -4.31 -19.74
N PHE A 459 4.57 -4.35 -18.59
CA PHE A 459 3.40 -5.19 -18.36
C PHE A 459 2.11 -4.38 -18.32
N SER A 460 1.00 -5.06 -18.65
CA SER A 460 -0.35 -4.55 -18.45
C SER A 460 -1.19 -5.56 -17.69
N HIS A 461 -1.95 -5.07 -16.72
CA HIS A 461 -2.94 -5.84 -15.99
C HIS A 461 -4.33 -5.21 -16.17
N PRO A 462 -5.42 -5.98 -16.29
CA PRO A 462 -6.79 -5.46 -16.43
C PRO A 462 -7.20 -4.46 -15.34
N GLY A 463 -6.67 -4.65 -14.12
CA GLY A 463 -6.90 -3.77 -12.96
C GLY A 463 -5.78 -2.76 -12.69
N TYR A 464 -4.87 -2.50 -13.64
CA TYR A 464 -3.70 -1.62 -13.47
C TYR A 464 -2.74 -2.05 -12.33
N SER A 465 -2.74 -3.34 -11.98
CA SER A 465 -1.93 -3.87 -10.87
C SER A 465 -0.42 -3.76 -11.11
N GLU A 466 0.04 -3.51 -12.35
CA GLU A 466 1.45 -3.22 -12.65
C GLU A 466 1.97 -1.98 -11.90
N TYR A 467 1.09 -1.05 -11.52
CA TYR A 467 1.44 0.10 -10.70
C TYR A 467 1.85 -0.25 -9.27
N HIS A 468 1.50 -1.44 -8.79
CA HIS A 468 1.94 -1.88 -7.46
C HIS A 468 3.45 -2.14 -7.40
N PHE A 469 4.10 -2.49 -8.51
CA PHE A 469 5.56 -2.60 -8.58
C PHE A 469 6.23 -1.25 -8.38
N LEU A 470 5.72 -0.21 -9.05
CA LEU A 470 6.12 1.16 -8.81
C LEU A 470 5.87 1.55 -7.35
N GLY A 471 4.65 1.36 -6.86
CA GLY A 471 4.25 1.68 -5.48
C GLY A 471 5.19 1.14 -4.41
N ALA A 472 5.65 -0.10 -4.58
CA ALA A 472 6.58 -0.75 -3.66
C ALA A 472 7.97 -0.09 -3.59
N ILE A 473 8.43 0.53 -4.69
CA ILE A 473 9.78 1.12 -4.76
C ILE A 473 9.82 2.63 -4.53
N LEU A 474 8.67 3.30 -4.37
CA LEU A 474 8.64 4.75 -4.24
C LEU A 474 9.40 5.25 -3.01
N ALA A 475 9.12 4.66 -1.86
CA ALA A 475 9.81 4.99 -0.63
C ALA A 475 11.29 4.55 -0.70
N LEU A 476 11.57 3.38 -1.28
CA LEU A 476 12.92 2.88 -1.48
C LEU A 476 13.78 3.83 -2.35
N GLY A 477 13.24 4.34 -3.45
CA GLY A 477 13.90 5.30 -4.32
C GLY A 477 14.16 6.64 -3.63
N MET A 478 13.26 7.10 -2.76
CA MET A 478 13.50 8.31 -1.96
C MET A 478 14.61 8.11 -0.93
N VAL A 479 14.67 6.96 -0.26
CA VAL A 479 15.81 6.64 0.62
C VAL A 479 17.11 6.56 -0.19
N GLY A 480 17.06 5.91 -1.35
CA GLY A 480 18.19 5.78 -2.27
C GLY A 480 18.75 7.13 -2.69
N VAL A 481 17.90 8.07 -3.14
CA VAL A 481 18.35 9.38 -3.62
C VAL A 481 18.94 10.22 -2.48
N VAL A 482 18.38 10.13 -1.27
CA VAL A 482 18.96 10.77 -0.07
C VAL A 482 20.35 10.22 0.19
N ALA A 483 20.50 8.89 0.25
CA ALA A 483 21.78 8.26 0.52
C ALA A 483 22.84 8.58 -0.56
N VAL A 484 22.45 8.59 -1.84
CA VAL A 484 23.33 8.98 -2.97
C VAL A 484 23.74 10.45 -2.83
N GLY A 485 22.79 11.37 -2.65
CA GLY A 485 23.06 12.80 -2.53
C GLY A 485 23.95 13.13 -1.33
N VAL A 486 23.71 12.49 -0.18
CA VAL A 486 24.52 12.66 1.04
C VAL A 486 25.97 12.21 0.79
N ASN A 487 26.19 11.08 0.14
CA ASN A 487 27.54 10.56 -0.09
C ASN A 487 28.29 11.21 -1.27
N LEU A 488 27.58 11.90 -2.16
CA LEU A 488 28.18 12.76 -3.19
C LEU A 488 28.38 14.22 -2.74
N SER A 489 27.73 14.64 -1.64
CA SER A 489 27.81 16.02 -1.14
C SER A 489 29.19 16.51 -0.66
N PRO A 490 30.17 15.66 -0.23
CA PRO A 490 31.46 16.15 0.21
C PRO A 490 32.14 17.07 -0.82
N GLY A 491 32.53 18.27 -0.40
CA GLY A 491 33.11 19.29 -1.28
C GLY A 491 32.10 20.21 -1.98
N THR A 492 30.79 19.99 -1.78
CA THR A 492 29.75 20.93 -2.21
C THR A 492 29.41 21.91 -1.10
N ARG A 493 29.31 23.20 -1.41
CA ARG A 493 29.01 24.23 -0.41
C ARG A 493 27.52 24.21 -0.08
N THR A 494 27.18 24.22 1.21
CA THR A 494 25.77 24.25 1.66
C THR A 494 24.99 25.43 1.07
N ARG A 495 25.63 26.60 0.92
CA ARG A 495 25.03 27.77 0.25
C ARG A 495 24.54 27.45 -1.15
N ASP A 496 25.32 26.70 -1.93
CA ASP A 496 24.97 26.36 -3.31
C ASP A 496 23.76 25.42 -3.35
N LEU A 497 23.70 24.48 -2.41
CA LEU A 497 22.55 23.58 -2.26
C LEU A 497 21.28 24.34 -1.85
N VAL A 498 21.39 25.31 -0.94
CA VAL A 498 20.26 26.17 -0.54
C VAL A 498 19.78 26.98 -1.73
N VAL A 499 20.67 27.61 -2.49
CA VAL A 499 20.31 28.39 -3.68
C VAL A 499 19.58 27.53 -4.72
N VAL A 500 20.10 26.32 -4.98
CA VAL A 500 19.48 25.39 -5.92
C VAL A 500 18.12 24.88 -5.42
N GLY A 501 18.02 24.58 -4.12
CA GLY A 501 16.75 24.15 -3.50
C GLY A 501 15.69 25.24 -3.56
N VAL A 502 16.05 26.49 -3.25
CA VAL A 502 15.16 27.65 -3.37
C VAL A 502 14.73 27.86 -4.82
N ALA A 503 15.65 27.76 -5.78
CA ALA A 503 15.31 27.86 -7.20
C ALA A 503 14.31 26.76 -7.63
N GLY A 504 14.50 25.52 -7.17
CA GLY A 504 13.58 24.41 -7.42
C GLY A 504 12.17 24.66 -6.86
N ILE A 505 12.08 25.10 -5.59
CA ILE A 505 10.82 25.44 -4.94
C ILE A 505 10.09 26.58 -5.67
N LEU A 506 10.79 27.70 -5.92
CA LEU A 506 10.19 28.87 -6.57
C LEU A 506 9.73 28.58 -8.00
N THR A 507 10.50 27.76 -8.73
CA THR A 507 10.11 27.34 -10.08
C THR A 507 8.87 26.45 -10.02
N ALA A 508 8.85 25.46 -9.12
CA ALA A 508 7.71 24.55 -8.99
C ALA A 508 6.43 25.27 -8.55
N VAL A 509 6.52 26.20 -7.59
CA VAL A 509 5.36 27.03 -7.17
C VAL A 509 4.85 27.87 -8.33
N THR A 510 5.75 28.57 -9.03
CA THR A 510 5.37 29.41 -10.18
C THR A 510 4.70 28.57 -11.28
N VAL A 511 5.29 27.43 -11.64
CA VAL A 511 4.74 26.56 -12.68
C VAL A 511 3.39 25.97 -12.23
N TYR A 512 3.27 25.51 -10.98
CA TYR A 512 2.01 24.97 -10.48
C TYR A 512 0.86 25.99 -10.51
N LEU A 513 1.13 27.25 -10.17
CA LEU A 513 0.12 28.30 -10.12
C LEU A 513 -0.26 28.88 -11.49
N TYR A 514 0.68 28.91 -12.44
CA TYR A 514 0.51 29.68 -13.68
C TYR A 514 0.60 28.85 -14.96
N TRP A 515 1.00 27.58 -14.90
CA TRP A 515 1.10 26.75 -16.09
C TRP A 515 -0.28 26.27 -16.55
N PRO A 516 -0.71 26.56 -17.79
CA PRO A 516 -2.03 26.17 -18.27
C PRO A 516 -2.08 24.65 -18.51
N THR A 517 -3.02 23.97 -17.84
CA THR A 517 -3.32 22.55 -18.07
C THR A 517 -4.71 22.39 -18.67
N ASP A 518 -4.80 21.78 -19.85
CA ASP A 518 -6.05 21.36 -20.48
C ASP A 518 -6.01 19.84 -20.73
N PRO A 519 -6.55 19.03 -19.82
CA PRO A 519 -6.55 17.57 -19.95
C PRO A 519 -7.50 17.07 -21.06
N ASN A 520 -8.38 17.93 -21.59
CA ASN A 520 -9.32 17.60 -22.65
C ASN A 520 -8.77 17.91 -24.05
N THR A 521 -7.48 18.26 -24.15
CA THR A 521 -6.89 18.60 -25.44
C THR A 521 -6.79 17.39 -26.36
N HIS A 522 -7.15 17.59 -27.63
CA HIS A 522 -7.16 16.52 -28.65
C HIS A 522 -5.91 16.52 -29.55
N THR A 523 -4.94 17.42 -29.31
CA THR A 523 -3.75 17.54 -30.15
C THR A 523 -2.48 17.15 -29.42
N VAL A 524 -1.61 16.39 -30.09
CA VAL A 524 -0.31 15.94 -29.55
C VAL A 524 0.55 17.11 -29.11
N ALA A 525 0.59 18.20 -29.88
CA ALA A 525 1.42 19.37 -29.58
C ALA A 525 1.00 20.07 -28.28
N ARG A 526 -0.30 20.28 -28.07
CA ARG A 526 -0.82 20.88 -26.82
C ARG A 526 -0.63 19.94 -25.63
N ALA A 527 -0.84 18.64 -25.83
CA ALA A 527 -0.60 17.64 -24.80
C ALA A 527 0.89 17.61 -24.39
N ALA A 528 1.81 17.63 -25.36
CA ALA A 528 3.25 17.66 -25.09
C ALA A 528 3.69 18.96 -24.39
N ALA A 529 3.16 20.10 -24.80
CA ALA A 529 3.41 21.37 -24.12
C ALA A 529 2.90 21.36 -22.66
N GLY A 530 1.68 20.84 -22.44
CA GLY A 530 1.09 20.70 -21.10
C GLY A 530 1.89 19.75 -20.20
N LEU A 531 2.34 18.62 -20.72
CA LEU A 531 3.02 17.58 -19.95
C LEU A 531 4.51 17.85 -19.73
N LEU A 532 5.24 18.30 -20.76
CA LEU A 532 6.72 18.44 -20.71
C LEU A 532 7.19 19.88 -20.48
N GLY A 533 6.38 20.88 -20.84
CA GLY A 533 6.73 22.28 -20.66
C GLY A 533 7.07 22.67 -19.21
N PRO A 534 6.31 22.22 -18.18
CA PRO A 534 6.65 22.43 -16.77
C PRO A 534 8.08 21.97 -16.41
N PHE A 535 8.46 20.79 -16.89
CA PHE A 535 9.78 20.20 -16.63
C PHE A 535 10.88 20.89 -17.44
N ALA A 536 10.57 21.34 -18.66
CA ALA A 536 11.50 22.13 -19.47
C ALA A 536 11.87 23.45 -18.77
N VAL A 537 10.88 24.14 -18.18
CA VAL A 537 11.12 25.35 -17.37
C VAL A 537 12.02 25.04 -16.18
N LEU A 538 11.71 23.99 -15.41
CA LEU A 538 12.55 23.56 -14.28
C LEU A 538 13.97 23.21 -14.71
N ALA A 539 14.14 22.52 -15.84
CA ALA A 539 15.44 22.14 -16.37
C ALA A 539 16.26 23.37 -16.81
N VAL A 540 15.64 24.35 -17.48
CA VAL A 540 16.32 25.59 -17.92
C VAL A 540 16.74 26.42 -16.72
N VAL A 541 15.84 26.70 -15.77
CA VAL A 541 16.18 27.45 -14.55
C VAL A 541 17.26 26.73 -13.75
N GLY A 542 17.09 25.41 -13.57
CA GLY A 542 18.07 24.55 -12.92
C GLY A 542 19.44 24.63 -13.57
N ALA A 543 19.52 24.49 -14.89
CA ALA A 543 20.78 24.58 -15.63
C ALA A 543 21.45 25.95 -15.47
N VAL A 544 20.69 27.05 -15.59
CA VAL A 544 21.22 28.41 -15.40
C VAL A 544 21.79 28.60 -14.00
N VAL A 545 21.05 28.21 -12.95
CA VAL A 545 21.48 28.35 -11.56
C VAL A 545 22.69 27.47 -11.27
N ILE A 546 22.64 26.19 -11.64
CA ILE A 546 23.70 25.21 -11.38
C ILE A 546 25.00 25.62 -12.09
N LEU A 547 24.93 25.96 -13.37
CA LEU A 547 26.11 26.35 -14.15
C LEU A 547 26.66 27.71 -13.71
N GLY A 548 25.80 28.63 -13.25
CA GLY A 548 26.20 29.95 -12.77
C GLY A 548 26.98 29.91 -11.44
N ILE A 549 26.61 29.00 -10.53
CA ILE A 549 27.28 28.86 -9.22
C ILE A 549 28.44 27.85 -9.24
N ASN A 550 28.39 26.86 -10.14
CA ASN A 550 29.37 25.77 -10.18
C ASN A 550 30.44 25.97 -11.25
N TRP A 551 31.43 26.81 -10.95
CA TRP A 551 32.55 27.10 -11.86
C TRP A 551 33.48 25.90 -12.09
N ALA A 552 33.63 25.03 -11.09
CA ALA A 552 34.50 23.85 -11.16
C ALA A 552 33.91 22.69 -11.98
N ARG A 553 32.61 22.74 -12.28
CA ARG A 553 31.85 21.76 -13.11
C ARG A 553 32.11 20.30 -12.72
N ARG A 554 32.31 20.02 -11.43
CA ARG A 554 32.53 18.64 -10.95
C ARG A 554 31.24 17.83 -11.08
N PRO A 555 31.27 16.62 -11.68
CA PRO A 555 30.06 15.84 -11.96
C PRO A 555 29.30 15.45 -10.69
N ALA A 556 30.01 15.12 -9.61
CA ALA A 556 29.38 14.80 -8.31
C ALA A 556 28.61 16.00 -7.73
N THR A 557 29.20 17.20 -7.79
CA THR A 557 28.54 18.43 -7.32
C THR A 557 27.30 18.75 -8.15
N ILE A 558 27.39 18.66 -9.48
CA ILE A 558 26.24 18.86 -10.38
C ILE A 558 25.14 17.84 -10.07
N ALA A 559 25.51 16.56 -9.89
CA ALA A 559 24.56 15.50 -9.55
C ALA A 559 23.81 15.79 -8.25
N VAL A 560 24.52 16.20 -7.18
CA VAL A 560 23.89 16.58 -5.91
C VAL A 560 22.97 17.79 -6.09
N GLN A 561 23.38 18.78 -6.88
CA GLN A 561 22.55 19.95 -7.16
C GLN A 561 21.29 19.56 -7.94
N VAL A 562 21.36 18.67 -8.93
CA VAL A 562 20.18 18.15 -9.64
C VAL A 562 19.26 17.36 -8.70
N ILE A 563 19.82 16.54 -7.81
CA ILE A 563 19.05 15.86 -6.75
C ILE A 563 18.32 16.88 -5.88
N VAL A 564 19.03 17.89 -5.37
CA VAL A 564 18.44 18.92 -4.51
C VAL A 564 17.37 19.71 -5.26
N LEU A 565 17.61 20.09 -6.52
CA LEU A 565 16.66 20.82 -7.35
C LEU A 565 15.35 20.04 -7.52
N THR A 566 15.44 18.77 -7.91
CA THR A 566 14.27 17.92 -8.22
C THR A 566 13.52 17.48 -6.96
N VAL A 567 14.23 17.16 -5.88
CA VAL A 567 13.61 16.87 -4.58
C VAL A 567 12.95 18.13 -4.01
N ALA A 568 13.60 19.29 -4.07
CA ALA A 568 13.00 20.52 -3.58
C ALA A 568 11.79 20.95 -4.42
N ALA A 569 11.83 20.75 -5.74
CA ALA A 569 10.72 21.03 -6.65
C ALA A 569 9.51 20.10 -6.46
N SER A 570 9.65 18.93 -5.82
CA SER A 570 8.51 18.04 -5.54
C SER A 570 7.76 18.41 -4.24
N LEU A 571 8.35 19.22 -3.36
CA LEU A 571 7.77 19.57 -2.05
C LEU A 571 6.56 20.51 -2.13
N PRO A 572 6.52 21.56 -3.00
CA PRO A 572 5.45 22.55 -2.96
C PRO A 572 4.06 21.97 -3.11
N VAL A 573 3.84 21.05 -4.06
CA VAL A 573 2.52 20.41 -4.24
C VAL A 573 2.12 19.61 -2.99
N GLN A 574 3.06 18.92 -2.34
CA GLN A 574 2.77 18.19 -1.11
C GLN A 574 2.35 19.13 0.03
N VAL A 575 3.01 20.29 0.14
CA VAL A 575 2.66 21.32 1.13
C VAL A 575 1.33 21.98 0.81
N ILE A 576 1.06 22.29 -0.46
CA ILE A 576 -0.21 22.88 -0.91
C ILE A 576 -1.37 21.92 -0.63
N VAL A 577 -1.26 20.65 -1.04
CA VAL A 577 -2.30 19.63 -0.82
C VAL A 577 -2.54 19.42 0.67
N PHE A 578 -1.47 19.35 1.46
CA PHE A 578 -1.62 19.21 2.91
C PHE A 578 -2.25 20.47 3.56
N GLY A 579 -1.85 21.67 3.12
CA GLY A 579 -2.43 22.94 3.57
C GLY A 579 -3.91 23.07 3.23
N GLN A 580 -4.30 22.73 2.00
CA GLN A 580 -5.71 22.68 1.58
C GLN A 580 -6.50 21.64 2.38
N ALA A 581 -5.90 20.50 2.72
CA ALA A 581 -6.55 19.51 3.56
C ALA A 581 -6.73 20.00 5.01
N LEU A 582 -5.77 20.73 5.56
CA LEU A 582 -5.88 21.39 6.87
C LEU A 582 -6.95 22.49 6.85
N GLU A 583 -7.06 23.27 5.77
CA GLU A 583 -8.13 24.25 5.61
C GLU A 583 -9.50 23.55 5.57
N LYS A 584 -9.66 22.52 4.73
CA LYS A 584 -10.88 21.70 4.65
C LYS A 584 -11.19 20.95 5.94
N ALA A 585 -10.20 20.67 6.78
CA ALA A 585 -10.39 20.07 8.09
C ALA A 585 -11.20 20.97 9.03
N THR A 586 -11.13 22.29 8.86
CA THR A 586 -11.93 23.24 9.65
C THR A 586 -13.39 23.33 9.21
N GLN A 587 -13.73 22.76 8.06
CA GLN A 587 -15.09 22.77 7.49
C GLN A 587 -15.77 21.41 7.74
N PRO A 588 -17.11 21.34 7.82
CA PRO A 588 -17.83 20.06 7.84
C PRO A 588 -17.44 19.18 6.65
N LEU A 589 -17.46 17.86 6.84
CA LEU A 589 -17.31 16.93 5.71
C LEU A 589 -18.38 17.24 4.66
N ALA A 590 -17.98 17.26 3.39
CA ALA A 590 -18.92 17.42 2.30
C ALA A 590 -19.98 16.33 2.35
N SER A 591 -21.22 16.68 1.97
CA SER A 591 -22.30 15.70 1.90
C SER A 591 -21.84 14.50 1.07
N PRO A 592 -22.09 13.27 1.55
CA PRO A 592 -21.66 12.08 0.84
C PRO A 592 -22.32 12.11 -0.54
N GLY A 593 -21.53 11.95 -1.60
CA GLY A 593 -22.05 12.08 -2.95
C GLY A 593 -23.02 10.93 -3.26
N ILE A 594 -24.30 11.16 -3.01
CA ILE A 594 -25.39 10.17 -3.11
C ILE A 594 -25.45 9.55 -4.52
N GLY A 595 -25.03 10.31 -5.55
CA GLY A 595 -24.95 9.84 -6.93
C GLY A 595 -23.76 8.95 -7.26
N TYR A 596 -22.79 8.76 -6.34
CA TYR A 596 -21.68 7.86 -6.58
C TYR A 596 -22.12 6.40 -6.47
N ARG A 597 -21.66 5.57 -7.40
CA ARG A 597 -21.86 4.11 -7.41
C ARG A 597 -21.21 3.35 -6.25
N THR A 598 -20.69 4.03 -5.24
CA THR A 598 -20.05 3.43 -4.07
C THR A 598 -20.65 3.91 -2.76
N TYR A 599 -21.78 4.64 -2.84
CA TYR A 599 -22.47 5.26 -1.71
C TYR A 599 -23.37 4.28 -0.95
N LEU A 600 -23.01 3.99 0.30
CA LEU A 600 -23.88 3.22 1.21
C LEU A 600 -24.59 4.14 2.20
N THR A 601 -25.85 3.84 2.49
CA THR A 601 -26.64 4.55 3.50
C THR A 601 -26.22 4.14 4.91
N ALA A 602 -26.67 4.89 5.91
CA ALA A 602 -26.49 4.52 7.30
C ALA A 602 -27.31 3.28 7.67
N ALA A 603 -28.50 3.10 7.09
CA ALA A 603 -29.37 1.97 7.35
C ALA A 603 -28.82 0.65 6.79
N GLU A 604 -28.28 0.65 5.56
CA GLU A 604 -27.56 -0.52 5.00
C GLU A 604 -26.39 -0.94 5.91
N GLN A 605 -25.55 0.02 6.29
CA GLN A 605 -24.38 -0.25 7.13
C GLN A 605 -24.78 -0.72 8.54
N SER A 606 -25.79 -0.11 9.15
CA SER A 606 -26.26 -0.47 10.49
C SER A 606 -26.84 -1.89 10.53
N ALA A 607 -27.53 -2.32 9.47
CA ALA A 607 -28.05 -3.68 9.37
C ALA A 607 -26.94 -4.73 9.39
N MET A 608 -25.85 -4.48 8.67
CA MET A 608 -24.72 -5.41 8.62
C MET A 608 -23.88 -5.41 9.89
N LEU A 609 -23.73 -4.24 10.52
CA LEU A 609 -23.11 -4.15 11.86
C LEU A 609 -23.95 -4.88 12.91
N TRP A 610 -25.28 -4.78 12.87
CA TRP A 610 -26.16 -5.59 13.71
C TRP A 610 -25.95 -7.07 13.41
N LEU A 611 -25.92 -7.46 12.13
CA LEU A 611 -25.76 -8.85 11.74
C LEU A 611 -24.42 -9.44 12.23
N ARG A 612 -23.32 -8.68 12.16
CA ARG A 612 -22.02 -9.09 12.73
C ARG A 612 -22.12 -9.55 14.18
N ASP A 613 -22.93 -8.85 14.98
CA ASP A 613 -23.05 -9.10 16.41
C ASP A 613 -24.08 -10.20 16.74
N HIS A 614 -24.86 -10.67 15.75
CA HIS A 614 -25.98 -11.60 15.93
C HIS A 614 -25.94 -12.85 15.03
N ALA A 615 -24.97 -12.95 14.12
CA ALA A 615 -24.76 -14.11 13.26
C ALA A 615 -23.93 -15.19 13.98
N HIS A 616 -24.19 -16.44 13.64
CA HIS A 616 -23.35 -17.57 14.02
C HIS A 616 -22.15 -17.67 13.06
N PRO A 617 -21.00 -18.21 13.51
CA PRO A 617 -19.82 -18.36 12.65
C PRO A 617 -20.07 -19.16 11.37
N ASP A 618 -20.98 -20.13 11.44
CA ASP A 618 -21.32 -21.04 10.32
C ASP A 618 -22.54 -20.57 9.52
N ASP A 619 -23.09 -19.38 9.83
CA ASP A 619 -24.23 -18.86 9.08
C ASP A 619 -23.82 -18.56 7.62
N VAL A 620 -24.66 -19.04 6.68
CA VAL A 620 -24.54 -18.73 5.24
C VAL A 620 -25.76 -17.92 4.82
N ALA A 621 -25.52 -16.80 4.15
CA ALA A 621 -26.58 -15.90 3.70
C ALA A 621 -26.75 -15.89 2.18
N VAL A 622 -27.97 -15.62 1.74
CA VAL A 622 -28.28 -15.18 0.37
C VAL A 622 -28.72 -13.71 0.37
N SER A 623 -28.42 -12.98 -0.70
CA SER A 623 -28.86 -11.59 -0.85
C SER A 623 -29.28 -11.27 -2.29
N ASN A 624 -29.95 -10.12 -2.46
CA ASN A 624 -30.22 -9.53 -3.78
C ASN A 624 -29.18 -8.48 -4.21
N VAL A 625 -28.03 -8.43 -3.52
CA VAL A 625 -26.99 -7.42 -3.72
C VAL A 625 -25.78 -8.05 -4.41
N PHE A 626 -25.52 -7.62 -5.64
CA PHE A 626 -24.37 -8.07 -6.43
C PHE A 626 -23.54 -6.90 -6.98
N CYS A 627 -24.13 -5.70 -7.08
CA CYS A 627 -23.52 -4.53 -7.69
C CYS A 627 -23.55 -3.32 -6.73
N MET A 628 -22.44 -2.56 -6.67
CA MET A 628 -22.32 -1.41 -5.76
C MET A 628 -23.10 -0.18 -6.22
N PRO A 629 -23.76 0.47 -5.24
CA PRO A 629 -25.11 0.12 -4.84
C PRO A 629 -26.04 0.46 -5.99
N ALA A 630 -26.33 -0.56 -6.79
CA ALA A 630 -27.26 -0.44 -7.88
C ALA A 630 -28.09 -1.70 -7.93
N ARG A 631 -29.34 -1.54 -8.35
CA ARG A 631 -30.18 -2.69 -8.71
C ARG A 631 -29.43 -3.57 -9.70
N TYR A 632 -29.40 -4.86 -9.41
CA TYR A 632 -28.76 -5.83 -10.29
C TYR A 632 -29.34 -5.75 -11.70
N ARG A 633 -28.44 -5.64 -12.66
CA ARG A 633 -28.73 -5.71 -14.10
C ARG A 633 -27.56 -6.42 -14.78
N PRO A 634 -27.78 -7.23 -15.82
CA PRO A 634 -26.68 -7.80 -16.58
C PRO A 634 -25.69 -6.72 -17.02
N GLY A 635 -24.41 -6.91 -16.72
CA GLY A 635 -23.33 -5.97 -17.05
C GLY A 635 -23.16 -4.78 -16.09
N CYS A 636 -23.73 -4.80 -14.88
CA CYS A 636 -23.27 -3.88 -13.82
C CYS A 636 -21.93 -4.35 -13.21
N PRO A 637 -21.14 -3.41 -12.64
CA PRO A 637 -19.97 -3.76 -11.82
C PRO A 637 -20.35 -4.73 -10.69
N ASP A 638 -19.83 -5.94 -10.75
CA ASP A 638 -20.07 -7.08 -9.85
C ASP A 638 -19.18 -7.04 -8.59
N ASP A 639 -19.03 -5.85 -8.00
CA ASP A 639 -18.05 -5.54 -6.96
C ASP A 639 -18.69 -5.09 -5.62
N ALA A 640 -19.89 -5.59 -5.32
CA ALA A 640 -20.51 -5.43 -3.99
C ALA A 640 -19.93 -6.43 -3.00
N TYR A 641 -19.11 -5.94 -2.07
CA TYR A 641 -18.50 -6.75 -1.00
C TYR A 641 -18.87 -6.25 0.40
N TRP A 642 -19.85 -5.36 0.50
CA TRP A 642 -20.13 -4.63 1.74
C TRP A 642 -20.96 -5.44 2.73
N ILE A 643 -21.75 -6.41 2.26
CA ILE A 643 -22.50 -7.31 3.13
C ILE A 643 -21.52 -8.21 3.85
N SER A 644 -20.72 -8.99 3.10
CA SER A 644 -19.67 -9.85 3.67
C SER A 644 -18.66 -9.05 4.48
N GLY A 645 -18.23 -7.88 3.97
CA GLY A 645 -17.30 -7.00 4.66
C GLY A 645 -17.78 -6.53 6.03
N LEU A 646 -18.96 -5.93 6.11
CA LEU A 646 -19.44 -5.36 7.38
C LEU A 646 -19.93 -6.43 8.37
N SER A 647 -20.57 -7.49 7.87
CA SER A 647 -21.17 -8.52 8.71
C SER A 647 -20.22 -9.66 9.09
N GLY A 648 -19.22 -9.97 8.26
CA GLY A 648 -18.41 -11.18 8.42
C GLY A 648 -19.16 -12.49 8.17
N VAL A 649 -20.37 -12.42 7.58
CA VAL A 649 -21.16 -13.59 7.20
C VAL A 649 -20.73 -14.09 5.83
N GLN A 650 -20.66 -15.41 5.65
CA GLN A 650 -20.38 -16.04 4.37
C GLN A 650 -21.59 -15.92 3.45
N LEU A 651 -21.37 -15.48 2.20
CA LEU A 651 -22.44 -15.39 1.20
C LEU A 651 -22.40 -16.59 0.26
N LEU A 652 -23.58 -17.06 -0.14
CA LEU A 652 -23.70 -17.99 -1.27
C LEU A 652 -23.06 -17.39 -2.52
N ILE A 653 -23.41 -16.12 -2.78
CA ILE A 653 -22.79 -15.24 -3.76
C ILE A 653 -23.16 -13.78 -3.46
N GLU A 654 -22.16 -12.89 -3.47
CA GLU A 654 -22.29 -11.42 -3.46
C GLU A 654 -21.66 -10.87 -4.75
N GLY A 655 -20.86 -9.80 -4.70
CA GLY A 655 -19.94 -9.46 -5.78
C GLY A 655 -18.93 -10.59 -6.00
N TRP A 656 -18.65 -10.92 -7.25
CA TRP A 656 -17.75 -12.03 -7.63
C TRP A 656 -16.55 -11.57 -8.47
N ALA A 657 -16.36 -10.25 -8.64
CA ALA A 657 -15.36 -9.70 -9.55
C ALA A 657 -13.94 -10.23 -9.25
N TYR A 658 -13.62 -10.46 -7.97
CA TYR A 658 -12.32 -10.92 -7.49
C TYR A 658 -12.22 -12.43 -7.28
N ALA A 659 -13.32 -13.17 -7.46
CA ALA A 659 -13.31 -14.61 -7.30
C ALA A 659 -12.37 -15.26 -8.35
N PRO A 660 -11.57 -16.27 -7.98
CA PRO A 660 -10.60 -16.90 -8.88
C PRO A 660 -11.21 -17.38 -10.21
N ALA A 661 -12.37 -18.03 -10.16
CA ALA A 661 -13.05 -18.50 -11.37
C ALA A 661 -13.45 -17.34 -12.31
N ASN A 662 -13.86 -16.19 -11.76
CA ASN A 662 -14.20 -15.01 -12.56
C ASN A 662 -12.96 -14.41 -13.23
N LEU A 663 -11.87 -14.26 -12.47
CA LEU A 663 -10.60 -13.76 -13.00
C LEU A 663 -10.07 -14.64 -14.14
N ALA A 664 -10.17 -15.97 -13.98
CA ALA A 664 -9.79 -16.94 -15.02
C ALA A 664 -10.69 -16.85 -16.28
N ALA A 665 -11.98 -16.56 -16.12
CA ALA A 665 -12.92 -16.46 -17.23
C ALA A 665 -12.68 -15.24 -18.15
N THR A 666 -12.00 -14.19 -17.66
CA THR A 666 -11.84 -12.93 -18.40
C THR A 666 -11.15 -13.06 -19.75
N ASN A 667 -10.19 -13.99 -19.87
CA ASN A 667 -9.38 -14.23 -21.06
C ASN A 667 -8.82 -12.95 -21.72
N HIS A 668 -8.61 -11.88 -20.95
CA HIS A 668 -8.18 -10.55 -21.42
C HIS A 668 -9.09 -9.90 -22.49
N LYS A 669 -10.37 -10.28 -22.58
CA LYS A 669 -11.31 -9.74 -23.58
C LYS A 669 -12.26 -8.71 -23.01
N THR A 670 -12.55 -8.82 -21.72
CA THR A 670 -13.55 -8.03 -21.02
C THR A 670 -13.04 -7.71 -19.62
N SER A 671 -13.50 -6.59 -19.04
CA SER A 671 -13.16 -6.23 -17.66
C SER A 671 -13.65 -7.33 -16.72
N PHE A 672 -12.84 -7.71 -15.72
CA PHE A 672 -13.26 -8.64 -14.67
C PHE A 672 -14.44 -8.09 -13.85
N LEU A 673 -14.63 -6.76 -13.84
CA LEU A 673 -15.77 -6.09 -13.20
C LEU A 673 -17.09 -6.25 -13.97
N LEU A 674 -17.07 -6.71 -15.22
CA LEU A 674 -18.25 -6.73 -16.09
C LEU A 674 -18.52 -8.13 -16.64
N GLN A 675 -17.85 -9.14 -16.10
CA GLN A 675 -18.06 -10.52 -16.52
C GLN A 675 -19.41 -11.02 -16.03
N PRO A 676 -20.14 -11.80 -16.83
CA PRO A 676 -21.20 -12.64 -16.30
C PRO A 676 -20.66 -13.57 -15.21
N SER A 677 -21.43 -13.77 -14.15
CA SER A 677 -21.06 -14.71 -13.08
C SER A 677 -20.76 -16.10 -13.66
N PRO A 678 -19.64 -16.72 -13.25
CA PRO A 678 -19.39 -18.14 -13.50
C PRO A 678 -20.44 -19.07 -12.86
N TRP A 679 -21.24 -18.54 -11.92
CA TRP A 679 -22.29 -19.27 -11.18
C TRP A 679 -23.68 -18.64 -11.41
N PRO A 680 -24.22 -18.71 -12.64
CA PRO A 680 -25.51 -18.09 -12.96
C PRO A 680 -26.65 -18.63 -12.09
N ASP A 681 -26.60 -19.91 -11.71
CA ASP A 681 -27.60 -20.56 -10.85
C ASP A 681 -27.61 -19.96 -9.44
N ARG A 682 -26.43 -19.69 -8.85
CA ARG A 682 -26.34 -19.07 -7.51
C ARG A 682 -26.89 -17.64 -7.50
N VAL A 683 -26.64 -16.88 -8.56
CA VAL A 683 -27.21 -15.53 -8.72
C VAL A 683 -28.73 -15.62 -8.83
N LEU A 684 -29.24 -16.57 -9.62
CA LEU A 684 -30.68 -16.79 -9.77
C LEU A 684 -31.33 -17.22 -8.44
N ASP A 685 -30.73 -18.18 -7.74
CA ASP A 685 -31.24 -18.72 -6.48
C ASP A 685 -31.29 -17.67 -5.38
N SER A 686 -30.23 -16.85 -5.27
CA SER A 686 -30.17 -15.76 -4.30
C SER A 686 -31.25 -14.72 -4.58
N ARG A 687 -31.49 -14.38 -5.85
CA ARG A 687 -32.60 -13.51 -6.25
C ARG A 687 -33.96 -14.12 -5.99
N MET A 688 -34.16 -15.39 -6.31
CA MET A 688 -35.45 -16.06 -6.07
C MET A 688 -35.76 -16.15 -4.57
N ALA A 689 -34.76 -16.39 -3.73
CA ALA A 689 -34.92 -16.40 -2.28
C ALA A 689 -35.41 -15.06 -1.72
N VAL A 690 -35.00 -13.93 -2.31
CA VAL A 690 -35.43 -12.59 -1.86
C VAL A 690 -36.71 -12.11 -2.55
N GLU A 691 -36.78 -12.21 -3.88
CA GLU A 691 -37.82 -11.59 -4.71
C GLU A 691 -39.09 -12.46 -4.82
N LYS A 692 -38.93 -13.78 -4.90
CA LYS A 692 -40.02 -14.75 -5.17
C LYS A 692 -39.86 -16.05 -4.37
N PRO A 693 -39.78 -15.97 -3.03
CA PRO A 693 -39.53 -17.14 -2.19
C PRO A 693 -40.67 -18.15 -2.26
N SER A 694 -40.32 -19.43 -2.15
CA SER A 694 -41.25 -20.53 -1.91
C SER A 694 -40.71 -21.44 -0.81
N LYS A 695 -41.59 -22.15 -0.10
CA LYS A 695 -41.18 -23.07 0.98
C LYS A 695 -40.20 -24.13 0.48
N GLN A 696 -40.47 -24.70 -0.69
CA GLN A 696 -39.60 -25.71 -1.30
C GLN A 696 -38.22 -25.13 -1.65
N HIS A 697 -38.18 -23.96 -2.28
CA HIS A 697 -36.92 -23.32 -2.66
C HIS A 697 -36.04 -23.02 -1.45
N LEU A 698 -36.62 -22.46 -0.39
CA LEU A 698 -35.87 -22.14 0.83
C LEU A 698 -35.43 -23.41 1.58
N ALA A 699 -36.26 -24.46 1.59
CA ALA A 699 -35.89 -25.75 2.16
C ALA A 699 -34.72 -26.41 1.40
N ASN A 700 -34.70 -26.31 0.07
CA ASN A 700 -33.58 -26.80 -0.74
C ASN A 700 -32.30 -26.00 -0.47
N LEU A 701 -32.37 -24.66 -0.43
CA LEU A 701 -31.20 -23.85 -0.11
C LEU A 701 -30.63 -24.14 1.28
N SER A 702 -31.50 -24.37 2.26
CA SER A 702 -31.08 -24.74 3.60
C SER A 702 -30.48 -26.15 3.65
N GLY A 703 -31.13 -27.13 3.03
CA GLY A 703 -30.70 -28.53 3.06
C GLY A 703 -29.48 -28.85 2.19
N ASP A 704 -29.41 -28.30 0.99
CA ASP A 704 -28.39 -28.66 -0.02
C ASP A 704 -27.12 -27.80 0.12
N VAL A 705 -27.27 -26.53 0.53
CA VAL A 705 -26.20 -25.53 0.51
C VAL A 705 -25.94 -24.89 1.88
N GLY A 706 -26.77 -25.21 2.89
CA GLY A 706 -26.58 -24.72 4.25
C GLY A 706 -26.98 -23.26 4.48
N VAL A 707 -27.80 -22.67 3.61
CA VAL A 707 -28.28 -21.30 3.80
C VAL A 707 -29.12 -21.23 5.07
N THR A 708 -28.80 -20.27 5.95
CA THR A 708 -29.53 -20.01 7.21
C THR A 708 -30.17 -18.62 7.24
N LEU A 709 -29.67 -17.69 6.41
CA LEU A 709 -30.06 -16.29 6.41
C LEU A 709 -30.48 -15.79 5.03
N ILE A 710 -31.45 -14.87 4.99
CA ILE A 710 -31.84 -14.11 3.79
C ILE A 710 -31.72 -12.62 4.10
N ILE A 711 -30.92 -11.92 3.31
CA ILE A 711 -30.69 -10.48 3.43
C ILE A 711 -31.35 -9.79 2.23
N GLY A 712 -32.45 -9.09 2.49
CA GLY A 712 -33.19 -8.33 1.48
C GLY A 712 -32.89 -6.84 1.59
N ASP A 713 -32.21 -6.29 0.59
CA ASP A 713 -31.97 -4.86 0.44
C ASP A 713 -33.02 -4.24 -0.49
N LEU A 714 -33.78 -3.28 0.03
CA LEU A 714 -34.89 -2.60 -0.64
C LEU A 714 -34.41 -1.61 -1.71
N ARG A 715 -33.17 -1.12 -1.63
CA ARG A 715 -32.53 -0.26 -2.64
C ARG A 715 -31.97 -1.09 -3.80
N ALA A 716 -31.55 -2.33 -3.52
CA ALA A 716 -31.06 -3.26 -4.55
C ALA A 716 -32.18 -3.93 -5.35
N GLY A 717 -33.39 -4.05 -4.81
CA GLY A 717 -34.52 -4.63 -5.55
C GLY A 717 -35.75 -4.93 -4.68
N PRO A 718 -36.80 -5.54 -5.26
CA PRO A 718 -38.00 -5.89 -4.51
C PRO A 718 -37.72 -7.01 -3.50
N VAL A 719 -38.15 -6.83 -2.25
CA VAL A 719 -38.11 -7.87 -1.20
C VAL A 719 -39.53 -8.40 -0.98
N SER A 720 -39.71 -9.72 -1.11
CA SER A 720 -41.05 -10.32 -1.06
C SER A 720 -41.66 -10.29 0.34
N PRO A 721 -42.90 -9.81 0.52
CA PRO A 721 -43.59 -9.87 1.81
C PRO A 721 -43.90 -11.31 2.26
N LYS A 722 -43.85 -12.29 1.35
CA LYS A 722 -44.02 -13.71 1.69
C LYS A 722 -42.94 -14.23 2.64
N LEU A 723 -41.77 -13.57 2.70
CA LEU A 723 -40.70 -13.95 3.64
C LEU A 723 -41.17 -13.90 5.09
N ASP A 724 -42.05 -12.95 5.45
CA ASP A 724 -42.61 -12.84 6.81
C ASP A 724 -43.44 -14.09 7.22
N GLN A 725 -43.87 -14.91 6.26
CA GLN A 725 -44.61 -16.16 6.51
C GLN A 725 -43.70 -17.40 6.50
N LEU A 726 -42.62 -17.34 5.73
CA LEU A 726 -41.74 -18.47 5.42
C LEU A 726 -40.50 -18.54 6.31
N ALA A 727 -40.09 -17.42 6.88
CA ALA A 727 -38.87 -17.28 7.68
C ALA A 727 -39.13 -16.30 8.83
N ASP A 728 -38.26 -16.30 9.84
CA ASP A 728 -38.39 -15.42 10.99
C ASP A 728 -37.62 -14.13 10.74
N ARG A 729 -38.32 -13.00 10.75
CA ARG A 729 -37.69 -11.68 10.57
C ARG A 729 -36.94 -11.29 11.84
N VAL A 730 -35.62 -11.34 11.78
CA VAL A 730 -34.74 -11.07 12.93
C VAL A 730 -34.30 -9.60 12.99
N PHE A 731 -34.31 -8.90 11.85
CA PHE A 731 -33.98 -7.47 11.78
C PHE A 731 -34.74 -6.78 10.64
N SER A 732 -35.06 -5.51 10.83
CA SER A 732 -35.60 -4.64 9.78
C SER A 732 -35.30 -3.18 10.07
N ASN A 733 -34.95 -2.43 9.03
CA ASN A 733 -34.97 -0.97 9.03
C ASN A 733 -35.54 -0.46 7.68
N GLU A 734 -35.30 0.81 7.37
CA GLU A 734 -35.81 1.47 6.15
C GLU A 734 -35.24 0.89 4.84
N ASP A 735 -34.02 0.36 4.85
CA ASP A 735 -33.32 -0.14 3.65
C ASP A 735 -33.18 -1.67 3.63
N VAL A 736 -33.08 -2.34 4.78
CA VAL A 736 -32.71 -3.76 4.86
C VAL A 736 -33.67 -4.54 5.74
N ARG A 737 -33.99 -5.76 5.31
CA ARG A 737 -34.70 -6.79 6.08
C ARG A 737 -33.86 -8.06 6.15
N ILE A 738 -33.70 -8.63 7.34
CA ILE A 738 -32.94 -9.87 7.54
C ILE A 738 -33.88 -10.92 8.12
N TYR A 739 -33.86 -12.10 7.51
CA TYR A 739 -34.65 -13.25 7.89
C TYR A 739 -33.76 -14.44 8.22
N ARG A 740 -34.14 -15.22 9.23
CA ARG A 740 -33.54 -16.51 9.55
C ARG A 740 -34.50 -17.63 9.13
N LEU A 741 -33.98 -18.63 8.42
CA LEU A 741 -34.76 -19.81 8.05
C LEU A 741 -35.12 -20.64 9.28
N ARG A 742 -36.28 -21.30 9.23
CA ARG A 742 -36.84 -22.11 10.32
C ARG A 742 -36.37 -23.55 10.31
#